data_AF-A0A6M8V9Q6-F1
#
_entry.id   AF-A0A6M8V9Q6-F1
#
_cell.length_a   1.000
_cell.length_b   1.000
_cell.length_c   1.000
_cell.angle_alpha   90.00
_cell.angle_beta   90.00
_cell.angle_gamma   90.00
#
_symmetry.space_group_name_H-M   'P 1'
#
loop_
_entity.id
_entity.type
_entity.pdbx_description
1 polymer ?
#
loop_
_entity_poly.entity_id
_entity_poly.type
_entity_poly.pdbx_seq_one_letter_code
_entity_poly.pdbx_strand_id
1 'polypeptide(L)'
;MFNEDFNIIEYAIGSVYDRHIWEKPHIDENSKDCYESVFRHSDEIKKYASEHRDPKTKKQSVSGYEGVVWADKLILDIDREGDLESAKTELSKVLRRIELEYDIDLRWLRINFSGSKGFHVFIPAELFGGFEASEELPEQLKAIGKKLTEGIEFDFSFYHHTGLMRLENTRHSTSEKYAIPLTANELFTLSIDEIKELASSPREMDVFDVTQLNSIPKLVGLKDNIEYENDEEDEDEQADKTKPNYYQELWQGQPKGNRNIHLSKIIGHLIQNNLPNESIRVIVKYWNEHNKPPHSTEEIEKEIKHGIKNFKFSKGEFWRIKRSGNGVFKSEINFYDLIEFLEQKGYAKKYLDQSYLFIKNDSNVVDMIELEKIKDNLIAYIKHYYQKNAFNKRELLNELYSRSGYYFGRKLIECIPSINLEVIRDKQDEAYYYFNNGFVKVTKDEGIRLYDYSELEGRIWKSQIIQRDFNRVNDERKSVYEQFLFNVAGKSDDRLKTIKSSIGYLLHGYKDSANAKVVVLVDEKIPDDGEPNGRTGKSIYGKALSKLKKSSRIDGKNFTFTERFTFQEVYLDTKILEFNDVTRKFDFERLFSVTTDDMTIENKKEKPFTLKFEDSPKLLVSTNYTIKGQGASYEDRLFEVEFSDHYNENHKPLDDFGKRLFDDWDADEWNRFDNFMLECVELFLKEGLVEYKPINLERRKLLDQTSPEFIEFAEQEISAGDEYDKTALFNKFRTTYTDFTWLKQRTFTNWTKAYSGYMNYSYNTRESNGTSYFKLEDPKGGRVDNKSLSLFD
;
A
#
# COMPACT_ATOMS: atom_id res chain seq x y z
N MET A 1 -4.62 -34.36 17.37
CA MET A 1 -3.41 -35.14 17.76
C MET A 1 -3.81 -36.10 18.88
N PHE A 2 -3.62 -37.41 18.72
CA PHE A 2 -3.89 -38.40 19.77
C PHE A 2 -2.56 -38.89 20.34
N ASN A 3 -2.42 -38.92 21.67
CA ASN A 3 -1.25 -39.45 22.34
C ASN A 3 -1.61 -40.79 22.99
N GLU A 4 -1.19 -41.90 22.38
CA GLU A 4 -1.55 -43.25 22.82
C GLU A 4 -1.06 -43.57 24.23
N ASP A 5 0.05 -42.94 24.65
CA ASP A 5 0.67 -43.13 25.97
C ASP A 5 -0.08 -42.40 27.09
N PHE A 6 -0.93 -41.42 26.74
CA PHE A 6 -1.73 -40.61 27.68
C PHE A 6 -3.22 -40.73 27.34
N ASN A 7 -3.76 -41.94 27.41
CA ASN A 7 -5.14 -42.24 27.05
C ASN A 7 -6.10 -42.34 28.26
N ILE A 8 -5.61 -42.17 29.49
CA ILE A 8 -6.40 -42.34 30.70
C ILE A 8 -7.02 -41.02 31.13
N ILE A 9 -8.30 -41.09 31.48
CA ILE A 9 -9.07 -39.98 32.05
C ILE A 9 -9.58 -40.46 33.40
N GLU A 10 -9.36 -39.66 34.43
CA GLU A 10 -10.00 -39.89 35.72
C GLU A 10 -11.37 -39.20 35.74
N TYR A 11 -12.35 -39.89 36.30
CA TYR A 11 -13.69 -39.38 36.55
C TYR A 11 -14.02 -39.39 38.04
N ALA A 12 -14.93 -38.50 38.44
CA ALA A 12 -15.54 -38.47 39.76
C ALA A 12 -17.06 -38.34 39.64
N ILE A 13 -17.84 -39.02 40.50
CA ILE A 13 -19.32 -39.03 40.42
C ILE A 13 -19.92 -38.67 41.77
N GLY A 14 -20.79 -37.67 41.80
CA GLY A 14 -21.51 -37.21 42.99
C GLY A 14 -20.73 -36.19 43.83
N SER A 15 -19.40 -36.27 43.86
CA SER A 15 -18.53 -35.22 44.38
C SER A 15 -17.12 -35.30 43.78
N VAL A 16 -16.36 -34.21 43.85
CA VAL A 16 -14.93 -34.18 43.46
C VAL A 16 -14.05 -35.12 44.30
N TYR A 17 -14.55 -35.61 45.44
CA TYR A 17 -13.85 -36.54 46.31
C TYR A 17 -14.15 -38.01 45.99
N ASP A 18 -15.24 -38.28 45.27
CA ASP A 18 -15.66 -39.62 44.85
C ASP A 18 -15.07 -39.94 43.46
N ARG A 19 -13.74 -39.96 43.41
CA ARG A 19 -12.90 -40.07 42.21
C ARG A 19 -12.27 -41.47 42.02
N HIS A 20 -11.29 -41.59 41.11
CA HIS A 20 -10.64 -42.84 40.68
C HIS A 20 -11.49 -43.77 39.81
N ILE A 21 -12.41 -43.19 39.05
CA ILE A 21 -13.18 -43.92 38.05
C ILE A 21 -12.44 -43.78 36.72
N TRP A 22 -12.00 -44.89 36.15
CA TRP A 22 -11.13 -44.91 34.96
C TRP A 22 -11.87 -45.23 33.66
N GLU A 23 -13.11 -45.68 33.79
CA GLU A 23 -14.01 -45.90 32.66
C GLU A 23 -14.94 -44.69 32.55
N LYS A 24 -15.17 -44.23 31.32
CA LYS A 24 -16.06 -43.09 31.09
C LYS A 24 -17.47 -43.43 31.62
N PRO A 25 -18.02 -42.65 32.56
CA PRO A 25 -19.33 -42.93 33.12
C PRO A 25 -20.42 -42.80 32.06
N HIS A 26 -21.44 -43.67 32.14
CA HIS A 26 -22.66 -43.51 31.36
C HIS A 26 -23.46 -42.34 31.92
N ILE A 27 -23.69 -41.31 31.09
CA ILE A 27 -24.42 -40.12 31.49
C ILE A 27 -25.87 -40.24 31.05
N ASP A 28 -26.76 -40.11 32.02
CA ASP A 28 -28.21 -40.11 31.84
C ASP A 28 -28.85 -38.89 32.52
N GLU A 29 -30.17 -38.77 32.42
CA GLU A 29 -30.95 -37.66 33.00
C GLU A 29 -30.87 -37.54 34.53
N ASN A 30 -30.36 -38.58 35.21
CA ASN A 30 -30.20 -38.64 36.67
C ASN A 30 -28.77 -38.37 37.12
N SER A 31 -27.83 -38.22 36.19
CA SER A 31 -26.42 -38.01 36.48
C SER A 31 -26.18 -36.61 37.05
N LYS A 32 -25.77 -36.56 38.33
CA LYS A 32 -25.50 -35.32 39.06
C LYS A 32 -24.04 -35.22 39.46
N ASP A 33 -23.49 -34.01 39.37
CA ASP A 33 -22.14 -33.67 39.83
C ASP A 33 -21.08 -34.70 39.39
N CYS A 34 -21.03 -35.00 38.09
CA CYS A 34 -19.94 -35.79 37.53
C CYS A 34 -18.83 -34.86 37.03
N TYR A 35 -17.60 -35.29 37.18
CA TYR A 35 -16.41 -34.53 36.80
C TYR A 35 -15.46 -35.41 35.99
N GLU A 36 -14.69 -34.78 35.11
CA GLU A 36 -13.59 -35.40 34.37
C GLU A 36 -12.28 -34.65 34.59
N SER A 37 -11.17 -35.38 34.50
CA SER A 37 -9.83 -34.81 34.58
C SER A 37 -9.58 -33.83 33.44
N VAL A 38 -9.05 -32.65 33.81
CA VAL A 38 -8.59 -31.62 32.87
C VAL A 38 -7.43 -32.16 32.03
N PHE A 39 -6.59 -32.99 32.64
CA PHE A 39 -5.43 -33.62 32.02
C PHE A 39 -5.67 -35.09 31.69
N ARG A 40 -4.91 -35.58 30.72
CA ARG A 40 -4.80 -36.97 30.31
C ARG A 40 -3.57 -37.59 30.97
N HIS A 41 -3.70 -38.85 31.38
CA HIS A 41 -2.71 -39.57 32.17
C HIS A 41 -2.25 -40.85 31.48
N SER A 42 -1.05 -41.31 31.82
CA SER A 42 -0.58 -42.67 31.56
C SER A 42 -1.02 -43.61 32.69
N ASP A 43 -0.80 -44.92 32.57
CA ASP A 43 -1.14 -45.91 33.62
C ASP A 43 -0.45 -45.66 34.97
N GLU A 44 0.53 -44.75 35.02
CA GLU A 44 1.20 -44.32 36.24
C GLU A 44 0.23 -43.72 37.27
N ILE A 45 -0.80 -42.99 36.85
CA ILE A 45 -1.79 -42.43 37.79
C ILE A 45 -2.57 -43.52 38.53
N LYS A 46 -2.91 -44.62 37.84
CA LYS A 46 -3.62 -45.75 38.45
C LYS A 46 -2.72 -46.46 39.46
N LYS A 47 -1.45 -46.63 39.10
CA LYS A 47 -0.44 -47.21 39.99
C LYS A 47 -0.28 -46.34 41.23
N TYR A 48 -0.09 -45.02 41.06
CA TYR A 48 0.01 -44.06 42.16
C TYR A 48 -1.22 -44.13 43.08
N ALA A 49 -2.44 -44.08 42.52
CA ALA A 49 -3.68 -44.20 43.30
C ALA A 49 -3.78 -45.52 44.07
N SER A 50 -3.27 -46.61 43.50
CA SER A 50 -3.27 -47.93 44.15
C SER A 50 -2.27 -48.04 45.30
N GLU A 51 -1.21 -47.24 45.29
CA GLU A 51 -0.13 -47.21 46.29
C GLU A 51 -0.34 -46.15 47.37
N HIS A 52 -1.12 -45.09 47.09
CA HIS A 52 -1.38 -43.99 48.01
C HIS A 52 -2.78 -44.05 48.63
N ARG A 53 -2.90 -43.63 49.89
CA ARG A 53 -4.18 -43.62 50.62
C ARG A 53 -4.39 -42.28 51.29
N ASP A 54 -5.62 -41.79 51.24
CA ASP A 54 -6.01 -40.59 51.98
C ASP A 54 -5.81 -40.83 53.49
N PRO A 55 -5.08 -39.95 54.20
CA PRO A 55 -4.72 -40.17 55.60
C PRO A 55 -5.94 -40.33 56.52
N LYS A 56 -7.06 -39.67 56.20
CA LYS A 56 -8.28 -39.60 57.01
C LYS A 56 -9.26 -40.72 56.66
N THR A 57 -9.51 -40.98 55.39
CA THR A 57 -10.55 -41.90 54.90
C THR A 57 -10.03 -43.28 54.56
N LYS A 58 -8.70 -43.45 54.43
CA LYS A 58 -8.02 -44.69 54.01
C LYS A 58 -8.45 -45.21 52.64
N LYS A 59 -9.16 -44.42 51.84
CA LYS A 59 -9.46 -44.71 50.43
C LYS A 59 -8.24 -44.43 49.57
N GLN A 60 -8.23 -44.94 48.33
CA GLN A 60 -7.25 -44.54 47.31
C GLN A 60 -7.21 -43.02 47.18
N SER A 61 -6.05 -42.47 46.83
CA SER A 61 -5.86 -41.03 46.66
C SER A 61 -4.85 -40.73 45.58
N VAL A 62 -5.07 -39.66 44.83
CA VAL A 62 -4.13 -39.08 43.86
C VAL A 62 -3.58 -37.73 44.35
N SER A 63 -3.85 -37.35 45.60
CA SER A 63 -3.28 -36.13 46.18
C SER A 63 -1.75 -36.20 46.16
N GLY A 64 -1.11 -35.10 45.73
CA GLY A 64 0.35 -35.02 45.57
C GLY A 64 0.91 -35.71 44.33
N TYR A 65 0.07 -36.16 43.40
CA TYR A 65 0.58 -36.67 42.12
C TYR A 65 1.11 -35.52 41.25
N GLU A 66 2.39 -35.61 40.87
CA GLU A 66 3.12 -34.63 40.05
C GLU A 66 3.74 -35.28 38.79
N GLY A 67 3.27 -36.48 38.42
CA GLY A 67 3.79 -37.18 37.24
C GLY A 67 3.43 -36.48 35.93
N VAL A 68 4.11 -36.89 34.84
CA VAL A 68 3.91 -36.35 33.49
C VAL A 68 2.42 -36.41 33.12
N VAL A 69 1.90 -35.31 32.57
CA VAL A 69 0.53 -35.21 32.08
C VAL A 69 0.49 -34.67 30.66
N TRP A 70 -0.60 -34.95 29.95
CA TRP A 70 -0.86 -34.41 28.62
C TRP A 70 -2.22 -33.70 28.56
N ALA A 71 -2.40 -32.78 27.62
CA ALA A 71 -3.67 -32.08 27.44
C ALA A 71 -4.06 -32.06 25.96
N ASP A 72 -5.34 -32.37 25.69
CA ASP A 72 -5.96 -32.26 24.37
C ASP A 72 -6.55 -30.86 24.10
N LYS A 73 -6.61 -30.02 25.13
CA LYS A 73 -7.21 -28.68 25.09
C LYS A 73 -6.71 -27.79 26.23
N LEU A 74 -6.78 -26.49 26.01
CA LEU A 74 -6.69 -25.48 27.07
C LEU A 74 -8.12 -25.12 27.52
N ILE A 75 -8.35 -25.01 28.82
CA ILE A 75 -9.67 -24.69 29.38
C ILE A 75 -9.61 -23.34 30.06
N LEU A 76 -10.48 -22.40 29.67
CA LEU A 76 -10.66 -21.14 30.37
C LEU A 76 -11.91 -21.21 31.23
N ASP A 77 -11.78 -20.97 32.54
CA ASP A 77 -12.92 -20.90 33.46
C ASP A 77 -13.15 -19.47 33.94
N ILE A 78 -14.37 -18.97 33.73
CA ILE A 78 -14.77 -17.61 34.10
C ILE A 78 -16.03 -17.71 34.95
N ASP A 79 -15.84 -17.49 36.25
CA ASP A 79 -16.89 -17.53 37.24
C ASP A 79 -16.98 -16.24 38.06
N ARG A 80 -18.19 -15.95 38.52
CA ARG A 80 -18.47 -14.78 39.36
C ARG A 80 -19.50 -15.16 40.40
N GLU A 81 -19.08 -15.18 41.65
CA GLU A 81 -19.98 -15.52 42.74
C GLU A 81 -21.15 -14.53 42.82
N GLY A 82 -22.35 -15.02 42.49
CA GLY A 82 -23.58 -14.22 42.53
C GLY A 82 -23.82 -13.29 41.33
N ASP A 83 -22.91 -13.22 40.36
CA ASP A 83 -22.99 -12.28 39.22
C ASP A 83 -22.67 -12.95 37.86
N LEU A 84 -23.57 -13.83 37.43
CA LEU A 84 -23.42 -14.56 36.18
C LEU A 84 -23.45 -13.64 34.92
N GLU A 85 -24.07 -12.46 35.03
CA GLU A 85 -24.09 -11.48 33.92
C GLU A 85 -22.70 -10.86 33.72
N SER A 86 -21.99 -10.57 34.81
CA SER A 86 -20.59 -10.15 34.74
C SER A 86 -19.70 -11.25 34.15
N ALA A 87 -19.87 -12.51 34.58
CA ALA A 87 -19.12 -13.65 34.02
C ALA A 87 -19.34 -13.80 32.50
N LYS A 88 -20.59 -13.70 32.05
CA LYS A 88 -20.94 -13.71 30.62
C LYS A 88 -20.33 -12.54 29.86
N THR A 89 -20.37 -11.34 30.45
CA THR A 89 -19.83 -10.11 29.85
C THR A 89 -18.31 -10.20 29.69
N GLU A 90 -17.61 -10.65 30.71
CA GLU A 90 -16.17 -10.83 30.70
C GLU A 90 -15.76 -11.93 29.73
N LEU A 91 -16.44 -13.07 29.74
CA LEU A 91 -16.20 -14.11 28.76
C LEU A 91 -16.42 -13.60 27.33
N SER A 92 -17.45 -12.80 27.09
CA SER A 92 -17.70 -12.20 25.78
C SER A 92 -16.57 -11.29 25.32
N LYS A 93 -15.94 -10.54 26.25
CA LYS A 93 -14.75 -9.74 25.97
C LYS A 93 -13.54 -10.62 25.64
N VAL A 94 -13.33 -11.71 26.39
CA VAL A 94 -12.27 -12.68 26.11
C VAL A 94 -12.45 -13.28 24.72
N LEU A 95 -13.65 -13.78 24.38
CA LEU A 95 -13.92 -14.40 23.08
C LEU A 95 -13.70 -13.44 21.90
N ARG A 96 -14.18 -12.20 22.00
CA ARG A 96 -13.93 -11.17 20.97
C ARG A 96 -12.46 -10.82 20.85
N ARG A 97 -11.75 -10.74 21.99
CA ARG A 97 -10.31 -10.50 21.98
C ARG A 97 -9.57 -11.66 21.31
N ILE A 98 -9.86 -12.90 21.66
CA ILE A 98 -9.14 -14.03 21.08
C ILE A 98 -9.45 -14.22 19.60
N GLU A 99 -10.69 -13.95 19.17
CA GLU A 99 -11.07 -13.91 17.75
C GLU A 99 -10.25 -12.85 16.98
N LEU A 100 -10.16 -11.62 17.50
CA LEU A 100 -9.47 -10.51 16.82
C LEU A 100 -7.94 -10.59 16.91
N GLU A 101 -7.40 -10.85 18.11
CA GLU A 101 -5.96 -10.83 18.35
C GLU A 101 -5.28 -12.08 17.83
N TYR A 102 -5.91 -13.25 17.97
CA TYR A 102 -5.32 -14.54 17.62
C TYR A 102 -5.88 -15.13 16.33
N ASP A 103 -6.90 -14.53 15.69
CA ASP A 103 -7.50 -15.00 14.43
C ASP A 103 -8.16 -16.39 14.58
N ILE A 104 -8.84 -16.59 15.72
CA ILE A 104 -9.55 -17.83 16.04
C ILE A 104 -11.00 -17.71 15.57
N ASP A 105 -11.46 -18.62 14.73
CA ASP A 105 -12.89 -18.77 14.46
C ASP A 105 -13.58 -19.38 15.69
N LEU A 106 -14.51 -18.64 16.29
CA LEU A 106 -15.20 -19.06 17.51
C LEU A 106 -16.01 -20.34 17.34
N ARG A 107 -16.30 -20.79 16.11
CA ARG A 107 -16.94 -22.09 15.82
C ARG A 107 -16.02 -23.27 16.13
N TRP A 108 -14.72 -23.05 16.26
CA TRP A 108 -13.74 -24.09 16.62
C TRP A 108 -13.60 -24.25 18.14
N LEU A 109 -14.21 -23.35 18.93
CA LEU A 109 -14.17 -23.39 20.37
C LEU A 109 -15.42 -24.06 20.92
N ARG A 110 -15.27 -24.80 22.02
CA ARG A 110 -16.42 -25.30 22.78
C ARG A 110 -16.68 -24.36 23.94
N ILE A 111 -17.89 -23.82 24.05
CA ILE A 111 -18.29 -22.90 25.11
C ILE A 111 -19.39 -23.58 25.92
N ASN A 112 -19.24 -23.63 27.23
CA ASN A 112 -20.23 -24.26 28.11
C ASN A 112 -20.69 -23.32 29.20
N PHE A 113 -21.98 -23.41 29.53
CA PHE A 113 -22.47 -22.95 30.82
C PHE A 113 -22.30 -24.06 31.85
N SER A 114 -21.69 -23.75 33.01
CA SER A 114 -21.38 -24.73 34.08
C SER A 114 -22.61 -25.32 34.78
N GLY A 115 -23.80 -24.79 34.50
CA GLY A 115 -25.03 -25.08 35.25
C GLY A 115 -25.19 -24.23 36.51
N SER A 116 -24.20 -23.42 36.91
CA SER A 116 -24.32 -22.57 38.10
C SER A 116 -23.62 -21.22 37.98
N LYS A 117 -22.33 -21.14 38.36
CA LYS A 117 -21.66 -19.88 38.70
C LYS A 117 -20.91 -19.21 37.53
N GLY A 118 -20.65 -19.95 36.45
CA GLY A 118 -19.77 -19.46 35.39
C GLY A 118 -19.86 -20.22 34.08
N PHE A 119 -18.89 -19.94 33.23
CA PHE A 119 -18.77 -20.46 31.88
C PHE A 119 -17.36 -21.01 31.64
N HIS A 120 -17.29 -22.04 30.81
CA HIS A 120 -16.03 -22.65 30.41
C HIS A 120 -15.82 -22.51 28.91
N VAL A 121 -14.59 -22.29 28.47
CA VAL A 121 -14.19 -22.37 27.06
C VAL A 121 -13.09 -23.38 26.89
N PHE A 122 -13.27 -24.31 25.96
CA PHE A 122 -12.29 -25.30 25.59
C PHE A 122 -11.68 -24.89 24.24
N ILE A 123 -10.38 -24.65 24.24
CA ILE A 123 -9.59 -24.29 23.06
C ILE A 123 -8.77 -25.53 22.66
N PRO A 124 -9.01 -26.12 21.46
CA PRO A 124 -8.32 -27.34 21.04
C PRO A 124 -6.79 -27.17 20.99
N ALA A 125 -6.05 -28.19 21.44
CA ALA A 125 -4.59 -28.17 21.41
C ALA A 125 -4.03 -28.02 19.98
N GLU A 126 -4.76 -28.48 18.95
CA GLU A 126 -4.39 -28.34 17.55
C GLU A 126 -4.14 -26.89 17.15
N LEU A 127 -4.90 -25.94 17.71
CA LEU A 127 -4.72 -24.51 17.44
C LEU A 127 -3.37 -23.98 17.96
N PHE A 128 -2.79 -24.63 18.97
CA PHE A 128 -1.46 -24.32 19.52
C PHE A 128 -0.34 -25.18 18.90
N GLY A 129 -0.65 -25.99 17.88
CA GLY A 129 0.28 -26.97 17.31
C GLY A 129 0.50 -28.21 18.17
N GLY A 130 -0.40 -28.46 19.13
CA GLY A 130 -0.29 -29.53 20.12
C GLY A 130 0.47 -29.10 21.37
N PHE A 131 0.16 -29.79 22.48
CA PHE A 131 0.93 -29.69 23.72
C PHE A 131 1.81 -30.94 23.87
N GLU A 132 3.03 -30.73 24.36
CA GLU A 132 3.93 -31.82 24.72
C GLU A 132 3.56 -32.31 26.12
N ALA A 133 3.65 -33.62 26.35
CA ALA A 133 3.43 -34.17 27.69
C ALA A 133 4.61 -33.83 28.59
N SER A 134 4.35 -33.22 29.75
CA SER A 134 5.40 -32.84 30.71
C SER A 134 4.81 -32.71 32.12
N GLU A 135 5.69 -32.67 33.13
CA GLU A 135 5.30 -32.41 34.52
C GLU A 135 4.90 -30.94 34.71
N GLU A 136 5.53 -30.04 33.96
CA GLU A 136 5.32 -28.59 33.98
C GLU A 136 4.13 -28.13 33.13
N LEU A 137 3.49 -29.03 32.39
CA LEU A 137 2.37 -28.72 31.51
C LEU A 137 1.22 -27.95 32.22
N PRO A 138 0.85 -28.25 33.49
CA PRO A 138 -0.14 -27.44 34.19
C PRO A 138 0.23 -25.96 34.33
N GLU A 139 1.48 -25.65 34.70
CA GLU A 139 1.95 -24.26 34.83
C GLU A 139 2.09 -23.58 33.45
N GLN A 140 2.51 -24.32 32.42
CA GLN A 140 2.51 -23.83 31.04
C GLN A 140 1.11 -23.40 30.59
N LEU A 141 0.11 -24.29 30.74
CA LEU A 141 -1.26 -24.00 30.35
C LEU A 141 -1.88 -22.88 31.19
N LYS A 142 -1.53 -22.80 32.48
CA LYS A 142 -1.94 -21.72 33.38
C LYS A 142 -1.39 -20.38 32.93
N ALA A 143 -0.12 -20.32 32.52
CA ALA A 143 0.50 -19.10 32.00
C ALA A 143 -0.15 -18.67 30.67
N ILE A 144 -0.42 -19.62 29.76
CA ILE A 144 -1.15 -19.34 28.51
C ILE A 144 -2.56 -18.83 28.83
N GLY A 145 -3.27 -19.46 29.77
CA GLY A 145 -4.56 -19.03 30.28
C GLY A 145 -4.53 -17.58 30.77
N LYS A 146 -3.59 -17.24 31.66
CA LYS A 146 -3.37 -15.87 32.17
C LYS A 146 -3.22 -14.85 31.04
N LYS A 147 -2.50 -15.21 29.98
CA LYS A 147 -2.28 -14.30 28.86
C LYS A 147 -3.53 -14.11 28.02
N LEU A 148 -4.28 -15.19 27.75
CA LEU A 148 -5.53 -15.13 27.01
C LEU A 148 -6.66 -14.44 27.79
N THR A 149 -6.56 -14.38 29.12
CA THR A 149 -7.53 -13.71 30.02
C THR A 149 -7.00 -12.44 30.67
N GLU A 150 -5.87 -11.89 30.19
CA GLU A 150 -5.22 -10.69 30.75
C GLU A 150 -6.21 -9.54 31.02
N GLY A 151 -6.19 -8.99 32.23
CA GLY A 151 -7.10 -7.91 32.66
C GLY A 151 -8.49 -8.36 33.11
N ILE A 152 -8.75 -9.68 33.15
CA ILE A 152 -9.97 -10.30 33.68
C ILE A 152 -9.55 -11.30 34.76
N GLU A 153 -10.29 -11.35 35.86
CA GLU A 153 -10.05 -12.31 36.93
C GLU A 153 -10.50 -13.71 36.48
N PHE A 154 -9.72 -14.71 36.86
CA PHE A 154 -9.76 -16.03 36.25
C PHE A 154 -9.42 -17.08 37.32
N ASP A 155 -10.13 -18.20 37.32
CA ASP A 155 -9.85 -19.27 38.28
C ASP A 155 -8.70 -20.17 37.79
N PHE A 156 -7.63 -20.22 38.58
CA PHE A 156 -6.47 -21.06 38.32
C PHE A 156 -6.51 -22.40 39.06
N SER A 157 -7.54 -22.64 39.88
CA SER A 157 -7.57 -23.71 40.88
C SER A 157 -7.44 -25.12 40.29
N PHE A 158 -7.87 -25.33 39.05
CA PHE A 158 -7.82 -26.65 38.38
C PHE A 158 -6.55 -26.88 37.53
N TYR A 159 -5.64 -25.90 37.44
CA TYR A 159 -4.37 -26.04 36.73
C TYR A 159 -3.30 -26.72 37.59
N HIS A 160 -3.57 -27.98 37.92
CA HIS A 160 -2.66 -28.90 38.58
C HIS A 160 -2.92 -30.31 38.05
N HIS A 161 -1.98 -31.23 38.21
CA HIS A 161 -1.98 -32.54 37.54
C HIS A 161 -3.27 -33.35 37.73
N THR A 162 -3.95 -33.19 38.86
CA THR A 162 -5.16 -33.96 39.22
C THR A 162 -6.44 -33.12 39.24
N GLY A 163 -6.42 -31.96 38.56
CA GLY A 163 -7.55 -31.05 38.43
C GLY A 163 -8.74 -31.67 37.70
N LEU A 164 -9.94 -31.38 38.21
CA LEU A 164 -11.21 -31.91 37.70
C LEU A 164 -12.11 -30.77 37.23
N MET A 165 -12.86 -31.02 36.16
CA MET A 165 -13.87 -30.11 35.60
C MET A 165 -15.21 -30.82 35.46
N ARG A 166 -16.33 -30.10 35.57
CA ARG A 166 -17.66 -30.70 35.48
C ARG A 166 -17.91 -31.26 34.08
N LEU A 167 -18.40 -32.49 34.04
CA LEU A 167 -18.73 -33.17 32.79
C LEU A 167 -20.02 -32.59 32.20
N GLU A 168 -20.01 -32.36 30.90
CA GLU A 168 -21.17 -31.86 30.16
C GLU A 168 -22.38 -32.78 30.27
N ASN A 169 -23.56 -32.15 30.19
CA ASN A 169 -24.87 -32.76 30.34
C ASN A 169 -25.11 -33.44 31.70
N THR A 170 -24.28 -33.14 32.71
CA THR A 170 -24.56 -33.51 34.09
C THR A 170 -25.17 -32.35 34.86
N ARG A 171 -26.02 -32.68 35.84
CA ARG A 171 -26.79 -31.68 36.58
C ARG A 171 -26.05 -31.23 37.82
N HIS A 172 -26.02 -29.93 38.05
CA HIS A 172 -25.51 -29.36 39.29
C HIS A 172 -26.51 -29.58 40.44
N SER A 173 -26.05 -30.13 41.57
CA SER A 173 -26.93 -30.46 42.71
C SER A 173 -27.62 -29.26 43.37
N THR A 174 -27.04 -28.06 43.34
CA THR A 174 -27.62 -26.90 44.02
C THR A 174 -28.57 -26.09 43.13
N SER A 175 -28.21 -25.88 41.86
CA SER A 175 -29.04 -25.09 40.93
C SER A 175 -30.03 -25.95 40.14
N GLU A 176 -29.85 -27.28 40.14
CA GLU A 176 -30.63 -28.25 39.37
C GLU A 176 -30.62 -27.98 37.85
N LYS A 177 -29.65 -27.20 37.35
CA LYS A 177 -29.41 -26.94 35.92
C LYS A 177 -28.29 -27.82 35.39
N TYR A 178 -28.40 -28.21 34.12
CA TYR A 178 -27.40 -28.99 33.41
C TYR A 178 -26.22 -28.11 32.98
N ALA A 179 -25.02 -28.66 33.02
CA ALA A 179 -23.88 -28.08 32.32
C ALA A 179 -24.07 -28.31 30.81
N ILE A 180 -24.35 -27.26 30.04
CA ILE A 180 -24.72 -27.40 28.62
C ILE A 180 -23.75 -26.68 27.69
N PRO A 181 -23.53 -27.19 26.47
CA PRO A 181 -22.81 -26.45 25.45
C PRO A 181 -23.65 -25.30 24.88
N LEU A 182 -22.97 -24.26 24.45
CA LEU A 182 -23.50 -23.04 23.82
C LEU A 182 -22.68 -22.70 22.57
N THR A 183 -23.34 -22.14 21.56
CA THR A 183 -22.65 -21.42 20.49
C THR A 183 -22.18 -20.05 20.98
N ALA A 184 -21.14 -19.49 20.34
CA ALA A 184 -20.71 -18.12 20.60
C ALA A 184 -21.84 -17.11 20.38
N ASN A 185 -22.68 -17.33 19.36
CA ASN A 185 -23.83 -16.47 19.11
C ASN A 185 -24.87 -16.53 20.24
N GLU A 186 -25.19 -17.72 20.75
CA GLU A 186 -26.09 -17.86 21.90
C GLU A 186 -25.53 -17.17 23.14
N LEU A 187 -24.22 -17.30 23.42
CA LEU A 187 -23.57 -16.58 24.51
C LEU A 187 -23.69 -15.05 24.33
N PHE A 188 -23.54 -14.52 23.12
CA PHE A 188 -23.61 -13.08 22.88
C PHE A 188 -25.02 -12.50 22.90
N THR A 189 -26.03 -13.30 22.54
CA THR A 189 -27.38 -12.78 22.24
C THR A 189 -28.43 -13.14 23.29
N LEU A 190 -28.32 -14.30 23.94
CA LEU A 190 -29.28 -14.75 24.94
C LEU A 190 -29.04 -14.08 26.29
N SER A 191 -30.10 -13.73 26.98
CA SER A 191 -30.07 -13.34 28.40
C SER A 191 -29.69 -14.52 29.29
N ILE A 192 -29.27 -14.23 30.52
CA ILE A 192 -28.95 -15.26 31.50
C ILE A 192 -30.15 -16.17 31.80
N ASP A 193 -31.36 -15.64 31.81
CA ASP A 193 -32.57 -16.43 32.06
C ASP A 193 -32.87 -17.38 30.90
N GLU A 194 -32.66 -16.95 29.65
CA GLU A 194 -32.77 -17.82 28.47
C GLU A 194 -31.71 -18.92 28.47
N ILE A 195 -30.46 -18.61 28.86
CA ILE A 195 -29.39 -19.62 29.01
C ILE A 195 -29.74 -20.63 30.11
N LYS A 196 -30.27 -20.16 31.25
CA LYS A 196 -30.75 -21.03 32.32
C LYS A 196 -31.92 -21.90 31.87
N GLU A 197 -32.77 -21.41 30.98
CA GLU A 197 -33.88 -22.19 30.45
C GLU A 197 -33.39 -23.28 29.49
N LEU A 198 -32.43 -22.98 28.62
CA LEU A 198 -31.73 -24.01 27.83
C LEU A 198 -31.10 -25.08 28.72
N ALA A 199 -30.53 -24.67 29.86
CA ALA A 199 -29.91 -25.55 30.84
C ALA A 199 -30.92 -26.37 31.69
N SER A 200 -32.23 -26.31 31.39
CA SER A 200 -33.25 -27.17 32.03
C SER A 200 -33.21 -28.63 31.52
N SER A 201 -32.54 -28.89 30.41
CA SER A 201 -32.39 -30.23 29.82
C SER A 201 -30.98 -30.42 29.23
N PRO A 202 -30.48 -31.66 29.12
CA PRO A 202 -29.23 -31.93 28.42
C PRO A 202 -29.36 -31.58 26.93
N ARG A 203 -28.24 -31.22 26.30
CA ARG A 203 -28.18 -30.82 24.90
C ARG A 203 -26.91 -31.34 24.24
N GLU A 204 -27.04 -31.78 23.00
CA GLU A 204 -25.91 -32.09 22.12
C GLU A 204 -25.73 -30.98 21.09
N MET A 205 -24.49 -30.79 20.66
CA MET A 205 -24.11 -29.87 19.59
C MET A 205 -23.12 -30.55 18.66
N ASP A 206 -23.17 -30.19 17.38
CA ASP A 206 -22.22 -30.68 16.40
C ASP A 206 -20.80 -30.31 16.81
N VAL A 207 -19.97 -31.34 17.02
CA VAL A 207 -18.58 -31.18 17.40
C VAL A 207 -17.76 -30.99 16.12
N PHE A 208 -17.04 -29.88 16.01
CA PHE A 208 -16.09 -29.70 14.93
C PHE A 208 -14.99 -30.76 15.01
N ASP A 209 -14.68 -31.40 13.89
CA ASP A 209 -13.60 -32.38 13.83
C ASP A 209 -12.24 -31.68 14.00
N VAL A 210 -11.73 -31.69 15.22
CA VAL A 210 -10.47 -31.02 15.59
C VAL A 210 -9.27 -31.54 14.80
N THR A 211 -9.35 -32.74 14.21
CA THR A 211 -8.27 -33.28 13.37
C THR A 211 -8.08 -32.51 12.07
N GLN A 212 -9.07 -31.71 11.66
CA GLN A 212 -9.03 -30.86 10.47
C GLN A 212 -8.48 -29.45 10.76
N LEU A 213 -8.22 -29.12 12.04
CA LEU A 213 -7.71 -27.82 12.42
C LEU A 213 -6.21 -27.71 12.12
N ASN A 214 -5.84 -26.59 11.49
CA ASN A 214 -4.45 -26.19 11.39
C ASN A 214 -4.09 -25.34 12.62
N SER A 215 -2.84 -25.45 13.07
CA SER A 215 -2.31 -24.60 14.13
C SER A 215 -2.32 -23.13 13.72
N ILE A 216 -2.64 -22.25 14.67
CA ILE A 216 -2.61 -20.81 14.50
C ILE A 216 -1.23 -20.29 14.91
N PRO A 217 -0.45 -19.68 14.00
CA PRO A 217 0.92 -19.26 14.29
C PRO A 217 1.06 -18.33 15.50
N LYS A 218 0.05 -17.50 15.79
CA LYS A 218 0.03 -16.61 16.96
C LYS A 218 -0.12 -17.38 18.27
N LEU A 219 -0.94 -18.44 18.30
CA LEU A 219 -1.11 -19.29 19.48
C LEU A 219 0.08 -20.23 19.67
N VAL A 220 0.65 -20.76 18.59
CA VAL A 220 1.94 -21.49 18.63
C VAL A 220 3.02 -20.57 19.19
N GLY A 221 3.13 -19.35 18.68
CA GLY A 221 4.07 -18.35 19.19
C GLY A 221 3.81 -17.96 20.65
N LEU A 222 2.55 -17.88 21.09
CA LEU A 222 2.22 -17.67 22.49
C LEU A 222 2.71 -18.83 23.37
N LYS A 223 2.42 -20.08 22.97
CA LYS A 223 2.86 -21.29 23.66
C LYS A 223 4.39 -21.35 23.77
N ASP A 224 5.08 -21.13 22.66
CA ASP A 224 6.54 -21.31 22.57
C ASP A 224 7.34 -20.22 23.29
N ASN A 225 6.76 -19.05 23.53
CA ASN A 225 7.47 -17.89 24.09
C ASN A 225 6.97 -17.48 25.48
N ILE A 226 6.12 -18.30 26.13
CA ILE A 226 5.63 -17.97 27.47
C ILE A 226 6.66 -18.36 28.53
N GLU A 227 7.07 -17.39 29.34
CA GLU A 227 7.89 -17.65 30.52
C GLU A 227 6.95 -18.04 31.67
N TYR A 228 7.20 -19.21 32.29
CA TYR A 228 6.50 -19.68 33.49
C TYR A 228 7.55 -19.98 34.57
N GLU A 229 7.25 -19.63 35.82
CA GLU A 229 8.13 -19.87 36.96
C GLU A 229 8.02 -21.36 37.36
N ASN A 230 9.15 -22.07 37.39
CA ASN A 230 9.22 -23.39 38.04
C ASN A 230 9.40 -23.14 39.54
N ASP A 231 8.34 -23.34 40.32
CA ASP A 231 8.40 -23.32 41.77
C ASP A 231 9.06 -24.63 42.24
N GLU A 232 10.38 -24.62 42.46
CA GLU A 232 10.97 -25.49 43.48
C GLU A 232 10.74 -24.79 44.83
N GLU A 233 9.76 -25.29 45.59
CA GLU A 233 9.41 -24.78 46.92
C GLU A 233 10.54 -25.04 47.94
N ASP A 234 11.01 -23.99 48.63
CA ASP A 234 11.61 -24.13 49.95
C ASP A 234 10.48 -24.17 50.99
N GLU A 235 10.31 -25.34 51.62
CA GLU A 235 9.42 -25.60 52.75
C GLU A 235 9.78 -24.71 53.96
N ASP A 236 9.05 -23.61 54.18
CA ASP A 236 8.73 -23.10 55.52
C ASP A 236 7.73 -21.94 55.41
N GLU A 237 6.44 -22.22 55.20
CA GLU A 237 5.38 -21.27 55.57
C GLU A 237 3.98 -21.90 55.67
N GLN A 238 3.79 -22.87 56.57
CA GLN A 238 2.48 -23.03 57.21
C GLN A 238 2.31 -21.98 58.32
N ALA A 239 2.13 -20.73 57.92
CA ALA A 239 1.32 -19.73 58.62
C ALA A 239 1.28 -18.41 57.82
N ASP A 240 0.38 -18.30 56.84
CA ASP A 240 -0.27 -17.00 56.66
C ASP A 240 -1.71 -17.12 56.18
N LYS A 241 -2.58 -17.43 57.14
CA LYS A 241 -4.02 -17.13 57.03
C LYS A 241 -4.21 -15.63 57.23
N THR A 242 -3.71 -14.80 56.32
CA THR A 242 -3.94 -13.35 56.17
C THR A 242 -2.81 -12.75 55.34
N LYS A 243 -2.61 -13.10 54.05
CA LYS A 243 -1.48 -12.49 53.33
C LYS A 243 -1.66 -10.96 53.25
N PRO A 244 -0.81 -10.18 53.96
CA PRO A 244 -0.96 -8.75 54.01
C PRO A 244 -0.62 -8.23 52.63
N ASN A 245 -1.22 -7.09 52.31
CA ASN A 245 -0.86 -6.35 51.12
C ASN A 245 0.65 -6.09 51.18
N TYR A 246 1.44 -6.79 50.37
CA TYR A 246 2.91 -6.68 50.32
C TYR A 246 3.36 -5.22 50.18
N TYR A 247 2.56 -4.39 49.50
CA TYR A 247 2.76 -2.95 49.44
C TYR A 247 2.54 -2.28 50.81
N GLN A 248 1.52 -2.66 51.58
CA GLN A 248 1.33 -2.15 52.95
C GLN A 248 2.48 -2.51 53.88
N GLU A 249 3.12 -3.68 53.75
CA GLU A 249 4.29 -4.04 54.56
C GLU A 249 5.56 -3.29 54.14
N LEU A 250 5.76 -3.13 52.83
CA LEU A 250 6.85 -2.34 52.26
C LEU A 250 6.80 -0.90 52.81
N TRP A 251 5.61 -0.34 52.99
CA TRP A 251 5.37 1.04 53.45
C TRP A 251 5.29 1.22 54.97
N GLN A 252 5.47 0.16 55.77
CA GLN A 252 5.48 0.24 57.25
C GLN A 252 6.88 0.43 57.82
N GLY A 253 6.96 1.09 58.98
CA GLY A 253 8.20 1.35 59.70
C GLY A 253 8.90 0.08 60.20
N GLN A 254 10.19 -0.05 59.90
CA GLN A 254 10.99 -1.25 60.10
C GLN A 254 11.92 -1.17 61.33
N PRO A 255 12.19 -2.29 62.02
CA PRO A 255 13.17 -2.38 63.08
C PRO A 255 14.62 -2.37 62.53
N LYS A 256 15.60 -2.09 63.40
CA LYS A 256 17.02 -1.84 63.07
C LYS A 256 17.68 -2.81 62.07
N GLY A 257 17.27 -4.08 62.03
CA GLY A 257 17.86 -5.12 61.17
C GLY A 257 17.35 -5.13 59.71
N ASN A 258 16.08 -4.77 59.48
CA ASN A 258 15.42 -4.96 58.17
C ASN A 258 15.28 -3.67 57.35
N ARG A 259 15.53 -2.52 57.99
CA ARG A 259 15.42 -1.19 57.39
C ARG A 259 16.30 -0.97 56.14
N ASN A 260 17.52 -1.50 56.09
CA ASN A 260 18.40 -1.33 54.91
C ASN A 260 17.85 -2.06 53.68
N ILE A 261 17.37 -3.29 53.85
CA ILE A 261 16.83 -4.12 52.78
C ILE A 261 15.56 -3.48 52.21
N HIS A 262 14.68 -2.99 53.08
CA HIS A 262 13.44 -2.31 52.67
C HIS A 262 13.72 -0.94 52.04
N LEU A 263 14.69 -0.18 52.56
CA LEU A 263 15.11 1.10 52.00
C LEU A 263 15.54 0.94 50.53
N SER A 264 16.40 -0.04 50.22
CA SER A 264 16.83 -0.31 48.84
C SER A 264 15.67 -0.78 47.95
N LYS A 265 14.76 -1.61 48.46
CA LYS A 265 13.57 -2.09 47.73
C LYS A 265 12.59 -0.95 47.41
N ILE A 266 12.30 -0.08 48.39
CA ILE A 266 11.45 1.11 48.21
C ILE A 266 12.06 2.06 47.19
N ILE A 267 13.36 2.37 47.32
CA ILE A 267 14.05 3.24 46.35
C ILE A 267 13.97 2.64 44.95
N GLY A 268 14.23 1.34 44.79
CA GLY A 268 14.08 0.63 43.52
C GLY A 268 12.68 0.73 42.94
N HIS A 269 11.65 0.47 43.76
CA HIS A 269 10.25 0.55 43.36
C HIS A 269 9.83 1.96 42.93
N LEU A 270 10.24 2.98 43.68
CA LEU A 270 9.93 4.38 43.37
C LEU A 270 10.61 4.86 42.08
N ILE A 271 11.84 4.40 41.82
CA ILE A 271 12.55 4.67 40.56
C ILE A 271 11.87 3.94 39.39
N GLN A 272 11.47 2.67 39.57
CA GLN A 272 10.74 1.90 38.56
C GLN A 272 9.40 2.54 38.16
N ASN A 273 8.76 3.24 39.10
CA ASN A 273 7.50 3.97 38.87
C ASN A 273 7.70 5.45 38.47
N ASN A 274 8.93 5.85 38.12
CA ASN A 274 9.24 7.15 37.51
C ASN A 274 8.87 8.39 38.37
N LEU A 275 8.98 8.30 39.69
CA LEU A 275 8.73 9.43 40.58
C LEU A 275 9.88 10.46 40.53
N PRO A 276 9.60 11.78 40.59
CA PRO A 276 10.64 12.80 40.65
C PRO A 276 11.58 12.60 41.83
N ASN A 277 12.88 12.91 41.67
CA ASN A 277 13.89 12.72 42.73
C ASN A 277 13.51 13.40 44.05
N GLU A 278 12.87 14.56 44.02
CA GLU A 278 12.35 15.22 45.22
C GLU A 278 11.21 14.44 45.88
N SER A 279 10.28 13.90 45.09
CA SER A 279 9.21 13.02 45.58
C SER A 279 9.75 11.73 46.20
N ILE A 280 10.78 11.12 45.57
CA ILE A 280 11.46 9.94 46.13
C ILE A 280 12.06 10.28 47.50
N ARG A 281 12.75 11.43 47.61
CA ARG A 281 13.32 11.88 48.89
C ARG A 281 12.26 12.10 49.95
N VAL A 282 11.13 12.75 49.61
CA VAL A 282 10.03 13.01 50.55
C VAL A 282 9.42 11.70 51.03
N ILE A 283 9.12 10.78 50.10
CA ILE A 283 8.48 9.50 50.40
C ILE A 283 9.41 8.59 51.24
N VAL A 284 10.70 8.52 50.91
CA VAL A 284 11.68 7.72 51.65
C VAL A 284 11.97 8.32 53.03
N LYS A 285 12.01 9.65 53.16
CA LYS A 285 12.14 10.32 54.48
C LYS A 285 10.91 10.03 55.35
N TYR A 286 9.72 10.19 54.79
CA TYR A 286 8.47 9.89 55.48
C TYR A 286 8.43 8.44 55.95
N TRP A 287 8.80 7.48 55.09
CA TRP A 287 8.90 6.08 55.49
C TRP A 287 9.95 5.86 56.60
N ASN A 288 11.11 6.51 56.52
CA ASN A 288 12.17 6.35 57.51
C ASN A 288 11.82 6.94 58.89
N GLU A 289 11.02 8.01 58.96
CA GLU A 289 10.53 8.58 60.22
C GLU A 289 9.70 7.57 61.04
N HIS A 290 9.12 6.58 60.37
CA HIS A 290 8.35 5.51 61.01
C HIS A 290 9.23 4.33 61.46
N ASN A 291 10.52 4.30 61.08
CA ASN A 291 11.47 3.26 61.50
C ASN A 291 11.95 3.45 62.94
N LYS A 292 12.28 2.35 63.64
CA LYS A 292 12.79 2.39 65.03
C LYS A 292 14.13 1.64 65.18
N PRO A 293 15.27 2.34 65.38
CA PRO A 293 15.45 3.79 65.20
C PRO A 293 15.51 4.16 63.71
N PRO A 294 15.21 5.42 63.35
CA PRO A 294 15.38 5.91 61.98
C PRO A 294 16.84 5.87 61.53
N HIS A 295 17.08 5.78 60.23
CA HIS A 295 18.38 6.10 59.64
C HIS A 295 18.70 7.58 59.76
N SER A 296 19.99 7.91 59.79
CA SER A 296 20.42 9.30 59.66
C SER A 296 20.06 9.84 58.28
N THR A 297 19.82 11.14 58.19
CA THR A 297 19.53 11.81 56.91
C THR A 297 20.65 11.61 55.89
N GLU A 298 21.90 11.53 56.34
CA GLU A 298 23.08 11.31 55.50
C GLU A 298 23.11 9.91 54.86
N GLU A 299 22.74 8.87 55.61
CA GLU A 299 22.66 7.49 55.11
C GLU A 299 21.56 7.33 54.04
N ILE A 300 20.39 7.93 54.28
CA ILE A 300 19.26 7.90 53.33
C ILE A 300 19.63 8.61 52.04
N GLU A 301 20.21 9.81 52.11
CA GLU A 301 20.62 10.56 50.92
C GLU A 301 21.72 9.82 50.15
N LYS A 302 22.60 9.08 50.83
CA LYS A 302 23.61 8.23 50.19
C LYS A 302 22.98 7.07 49.42
N GLU A 303 22.01 6.37 50.01
CA GLU A 303 21.31 5.26 49.36
C GLU A 303 20.43 5.71 48.19
N ILE A 304 19.71 6.84 48.33
CA ILE A 304 18.93 7.42 47.23
C ILE A 304 19.85 7.76 46.04
N LYS A 305 20.98 8.42 46.31
CA LYS A 305 21.97 8.73 45.26
C LYS A 305 22.55 7.47 44.62
N HIS A 306 22.78 6.41 45.41
CA HIS A 306 23.28 5.14 44.90
C HIS A 306 22.26 4.42 44.02
N GLY A 307 21.00 4.32 44.47
CA GLY A 307 19.89 3.74 43.70
C GLY A 307 19.65 4.46 42.37
N ILE A 308 19.59 5.80 42.39
CA ILE A 308 19.44 6.61 41.17
C ILE A 308 20.62 6.42 40.21
N LYS A 309 21.85 6.29 40.73
CA LYS A 309 23.05 6.10 39.91
C LYS A 309 23.11 4.73 39.24
N ASN A 310 22.61 3.67 39.90
CA ASN A 310 22.72 2.28 39.44
C ASN A 310 21.57 1.83 38.53
N PHE A 311 20.36 2.37 38.72
CA PHE A 311 19.20 2.10 37.85
C PHE A 311 19.22 3.01 36.61
N LYS A 312 20.19 2.80 35.70
CA LYS A 312 20.15 3.45 34.37
C LYS A 312 19.18 2.72 33.45
N PHE A 313 17.90 3.03 33.59
CA PHE A 313 16.87 2.68 32.61
C PHE A 313 16.98 3.61 31.39
N SER A 314 16.95 3.07 30.17
CA SER A 314 16.82 3.89 28.96
C SER A 314 15.61 3.42 28.17
N LYS A 315 14.57 4.26 28.15
CA LYS A 315 13.36 4.07 27.34
C LYS A 315 13.40 5.05 26.17
N GLY A 316 13.16 4.54 24.97
CA GLY A 316 12.83 5.35 23.80
C GLY A 316 11.35 5.23 23.45
N GLU A 317 10.97 5.74 22.28
CA GLU A 317 9.57 5.77 21.82
C GLU A 317 8.96 4.36 21.72
N PHE A 318 9.71 3.42 21.12
CA PHE A 318 9.24 2.06 20.85
C PHE A 318 10.19 0.98 21.37
N TRP A 319 11.17 1.35 22.20
CA TRP A 319 12.15 0.40 22.73
C TRP A 319 12.56 0.69 24.16
N ARG A 320 13.10 -0.33 24.80
CA ARG A 320 13.64 -0.26 26.15
C ARG A 320 14.95 -1.02 26.22
N ILE A 321 15.93 -0.47 26.92
CA ILE A 321 17.19 -1.14 27.25
C ILE A 321 17.19 -1.44 28.74
N LYS A 322 17.20 -2.74 29.06
CA LYS A 322 17.24 -3.25 30.43
C LYS A 322 18.57 -3.93 30.71
N ARG A 323 18.99 -3.91 31.96
CA ARG A 323 20.06 -4.76 32.47
C ARG A 323 19.43 -5.96 33.16
N SER A 324 19.73 -7.18 32.71
CA SER A 324 19.30 -8.42 33.33
C SER A 324 20.05 -8.68 34.64
N GLY A 325 19.55 -9.61 35.47
CA GLY A 325 20.12 -9.93 36.78
C GLY A 325 21.58 -10.40 36.75
N ASN A 326 22.01 -11.01 35.63
CA ASN A 326 23.40 -11.40 35.36
C ASN A 326 24.30 -10.24 34.85
N GLY A 327 23.77 -9.01 34.77
CA GLY A 327 24.49 -7.82 34.37
C GLY A 327 24.59 -7.56 32.86
N VAL A 328 24.03 -8.44 32.02
CA VAL A 328 23.94 -8.28 30.55
C VAL A 328 22.88 -7.23 30.22
N PHE A 329 23.06 -6.47 29.15
CA PHE A 329 22.05 -5.54 28.65
C PHE A 329 21.23 -6.23 27.55
N LYS A 330 19.92 -5.97 27.51
CA LYS A 330 19.00 -6.48 26.50
C LYS A 330 18.17 -5.32 25.98
N SER A 331 18.10 -5.18 24.65
CA SER A 331 17.15 -4.30 23.99
C SER A 331 15.85 -5.04 23.71
N GLU A 332 14.74 -4.39 24.00
CA GLU A 332 13.40 -4.87 23.68
C GLU A 332 12.73 -3.80 22.81
N ILE A 333 12.13 -4.20 21.70
CA ILE A 333 11.38 -3.34 20.79
C ILE A 333 9.91 -3.75 20.86
N ASN A 334 9.03 -2.79 21.14
CA ASN A 334 7.58 -2.99 21.08
C ASN A 334 7.11 -2.72 19.65
N PHE A 335 6.42 -3.70 19.07
CA PHE A 335 5.91 -3.61 17.71
C PHE A 335 4.75 -2.65 17.53
N TYR A 336 3.82 -2.61 18.50
CA TYR A 336 2.72 -1.67 18.44
C TYR A 336 3.26 -0.24 18.44
N ASP A 337 4.11 0.08 19.41
CA ASP A 337 4.75 1.40 19.52
C ASP A 337 5.62 1.72 18.30
N LEU A 338 6.25 0.72 17.66
CA LEU A 338 7.01 0.93 16.43
C LEU A 338 6.10 1.29 15.24
N ILE A 339 4.98 0.59 15.07
CA ILE A 339 4.01 0.89 14.01
C ILE A 339 3.34 2.24 14.27
N GLU A 340 2.94 2.51 15.51
CA GLU A 340 2.39 3.81 15.93
C GLU A 340 3.42 4.93 15.71
N PHE A 341 4.69 4.70 16.04
CA PHE A 341 5.77 5.64 15.75
C PHE A 341 5.90 5.90 14.25
N LEU A 342 5.84 4.88 13.39
CA LEU A 342 5.89 5.06 11.94
C LEU A 342 4.68 5.87 11.44
N GLU A 343 3.48 5.58 11.93
CA GLU A 343 2.27 6.36 11.62
C GLU A 343 2.43 7.83 12.04
N GLN A 344 2.91 8.09 13.27
CA GLN A 344 3.18 9.44 13.77
C GLN A 344 4.27 10.17 12.97
N LYS A 345 5.20 9.44 12.34
CA LYS A 345 6.18 9.99 11.38
C LYS A 345 5.64 10.16 9.96
N GLY A 346 4.33 9.94 9.78
CA GLY A 346 3.61 10.15 8.54
C GLY A 346 3.64 8.97 7.58
N TYR A 347 4.18 7.81 7.97
CA TYR A 347 4.14 6.63 7.10
C TYR A 347 2.74 6.04 7.05
N ALA A 348 2.27 5.75 5.84
CA ALA A 348 0.97 5.14 5.61
C ALA A 348 1.02 4.20 4.39
N LYS A 349 -0.02 3.38 4.21
CA LYS A 349 -0.28 2.67 2.95
C LYS A 349 -1.37 3.38 2.16
N LYS A 350 -1.21 3.45 0.84
CA LYS A 350 -2.30 3.78 -0.09
C LYS A 350 -2.64 2.51 -0.86
N TYR A 351 -3.86 2.01 -0.70
CA TYR A 351 -4.37 0.92 -1.52
C TYR A 351 -4.65 1.43 -2.94
N LEU A 352 -4.21 0.63 -3.90
CA LEU A 352 -4.66 0.62 -5.28
C LEU A 352 -5.65 -0.56 -5.42
N ASP A 353 -6.25 -0.75 -6.59
CA ASP A 353 -7.28 -1.77 -6.80
C ASP A 353 -6.87 -3.18 -6.31
N GLN A 354 -5.70 -3.68 -6.74
CA GLN A 354 -5.21 -5.03 -6.40
C GLN A 354 -3.88 -5.05 -5.63
N SER A 355 -3.37 -3.87 -5.27
CA SER A 355 -2.06 -3.71 -4.65
C SER A 355 -2.06 -2.53 -3.68
N TYR A 356 -0.91 -2.24 -3.07
CA TYR A 356 -0.75 -1.06 -2.23
C TYR A 356 0.68 -0.52 -2.41
N LEU A 357 0.85 0.76 -2.10
CA LEU A 357 2.16 1.39 -2.00
C LEU A 357 2.32 2.05 -0.63
N PHE A 358 3.57 2.14 -0.16
CA PHE A 358 3.88 2.92 1.02
C PHE A 358 4.06 4.38 0.64
N ILE A 359 3.54 5.26 1.47
CA ILE A 359 3.68 6.70 1.36
C ILE A 359 4.21 7.29 2.65
N LYS A 360 4.82 8.46 2.55
CA LYS A 360 5.13 9.32 3.69
C LYS A 360 4.42 10.65 3.50
N ASN A 361 3.49 10.96 4.40
CA ASN A 361 2.77 12.22 4.45
C ASN A 361 3.54 13.22 5.32
N ASP A 362 3.92 14.35 4.74
CA ASP A 362 4.52 15.49 5.42
C ASP A 362 3.61 16.71 5.20
N SER A 363 2.72 16.96 6.16
CA SER A 363 1.64 17.94 6.03
C SER A 363 0.77 17.70 4.77
N ASN A 364 0.87 18.58 3.77
CA ASN A 364 0.13 18.53 2.50
C ASN A 364 0.94 17.87 1.36
N VAL A 365 2.16 17.43 1.62
CA VAL A 365 3.06 16.84 0.61
C VAL A 365 3.24 15.36 0.89
N VAL A 366 2.99 14.53 -0.11
CA VAL A 366 2.99 13.07 -0.01
C VAL A 366 4.11 12.51 -0.89
N ASP A 367 4.98 11.70 -0.31
CA ASP A 367 6.07 11.04 -1.03
C ASP A 367 5.79 9.54 -1.16
N MET A 368 6.05 8.95 -2.33
CA MET A 368 6.06 7.48 -2.45
C MET A 368 7.37 6.98 -1.84
N ILE A 369 7.29 5.97 -0.98
CA ILE A 369 8.47 5.47 -0.28
C ILE A 369 8.60 3.96 -0.38
N GLU A 370 9.81 3.48 -0.62
CA GLU A 370 10.13 2.06 -0.61
C GLU A 370 10.37 1.57 0.83
N LEU A 371 10.16 0.28 1.07
CA LEU A 371 10.35 -0.33 2.39
C LEU A 371 11.78 -0.14 2.91
N GLU A 372 12.76 -0.22 2.02
CA GLU A 372 14.18 -0.02 2.27
C GLU A 372 14.44 1.38 2.85
N LYS A 373 13.73 2.39 2.35
CA LYS A 373 13.83 3.77 2.84
C LYS A 373 13.16 3.97 4.19
N ILE A 374 12.08 3.26 4.49
CA ILE A 374 11.49 3.24 5.84
C ILE A 374 12.52 2.71 6.85
N LYS A 375 13.18 1.61 6.51
CA LYS A 375 14.26 1.02 7.33
C LYS A 375 15.42 2.01 7.54
N ASP A 376 15.92 2.62 6.47
CA ASP A 376 17.02 3.59 6.55
C ASP A 376 16.65 4.77 7.46
N ASN A 377 15.43 5.29 7.33
CA ASN A 377 14.93 6.39 8.14
C ASN A 377 14.81 6.02 9.63
N LEU A 378 14.35 4.80 9.95
CA LEU A 378 14.29 4.32 11.34
C LEU A 378 15.69 4.21 11.96
N ILE A 379 16.66 3.67 11.21
CA ILE A 379 18.05 3.56 11.65
C ILE A 379 18.67 4.95 11.86
N ALA A 380 18.42 5.88 10.93
CA ALA A 380 18.90 7.25 11.03
C ALA A 380 18.32 7.96 12.26
N TYR A 381 17.02 7.78 12.52
CA TYR A 381 16.34 8.29 13.70
C TYR A 381 17.02 7.81 14.99
N ILE A 382 17.26 6.50 15.14
CA ILE A 382 17.93 5.94 16.32
C ILE A 382 19.35 6.49 16.49
N LYS A 383 20.12 6.58 15.40
CA LYS A 383 21.49 7.13 15.42
C LYS A 383 21.49 8.58 15.90
N HIS A 384 20.51 9.36 15.47
CA HIS A 384 20.33 10.75 15.89
C HIS A 384 19.87 10.83 17.36
N TYR A 385 18.88 10.06 17.76
CA TYR A 385 18.37 10.00 19.15
C TYR A 385 19.49 9.71 20.15
N TYR A 386 20.37 8.76 19.84
CA TYR A 386 21.55 8.42 20.66
C TYR A 386 22.86 9.02 20.14
N GLN A 387 22.84 10.27 19.67
CA GLN A 387 24.05 10.95 19.21
C GLN A 387 25.15 10.99 20.29
N LYS A 388 24.77 11.25 21.55
CA LYS A 388 25.69 11.40 22.70
C LYS A 388 25.85 10.14 23.56
N ASN A 389 25.09 9.06 23.30
CA ASN A 389 25.11 7.83 24.09
C ASN A 389 25.48 6.62 23.22
N ALA A 390 26.78 6.43 23.02
CA ALA A 390 27.31 5.40 22.12
C ALA A 390 26.95 3.97 22.55
N PHE A 391 26.80 3.72 23.85
CA PHE A 391 26.46 2.39 24.37
C PHE A 391 25.03 1.99 23.96
N ASN A 392 24.02 2.80 24.33
CA ASN A 392 22.62 2.51 24.01
C ASN A 392 22.39 2.46 22.50
N LYS A 393 23.07 3.33 21.74
CA LYS A 393 23.06 3.30 20.27
C LYS A 393 23.52 1.95 19.74
N ARG A 394 24.68 1.47 20.19
CA ARG A 394 25.26 0.20 19.73
C ARG A 394 24.35 -0.97 20.09
N GLU A 395 23.83 -0.96 21.31
CA GLU A 395 22.99 -2.03 21.84
C GLU A 395 21.70 -2.20 21.03
N LEU A 396 20.98 -1.11 20.79
CA LEU A 396 19.73 -1.15 20.02
C LEU A 396 19.97 -1.45 18.54
N LEU A 397 21.03 -0.89 17.94
CA LEU A 397 21.35 -1.17 16.54
C LEU A 397 21.78 -2.63 16.33
N ASN A 398 22.50 -3.23 17.28
CA ASN A 398 22.85 -4.66 17.21
C ASN A 398 21.60 -5.55 17.25
N GLU A 399 20.61 -5.23 18.08
CA GLU A 399 19.33 -5.95 18.12
C GLU A 399 18.60 -5.85 16.77
N LEU A 400 18.49 -4.63 16.22
CA LEU A 400 17.85 -4.40 14.92
C LEU A 400 18.57 -5.08 13.75
N TYR A 401 19.91 -5.11 13.76
CA TYR A 401 20.69 -5.71 12.69
C TYR A 401 20.71 -7.23 12.75
N SER A 402 20.84 -7.81 13.95
CA SER A 402 20.84 -9.26 14.14
C SER A 402 19.49 -9.90 13.79
N ARG A 403 18.39 -9.16 13.95
CA ARG A 403 17.02 -9.60 13.63
C ARG A 403 16.37 -8.76 12.55
N SER A 404 17.12 -8.36 11.53
CA SER A 404 16.62 -7.43 10.51
C SER A 404 15.39 -7.94 9.76
N GLY A 405 15.29 -9.25 9.52
CA GLY A 405 14.11 -9.85 8.87
C GLY A 405 12.84 -9.82 9.74
N TYR A 406 13.00 -9.71 11.07
CA TYR A 406 11.90 -9.63 12.02
C TYR A 406 11.40 -8.18 12.17
N TYR A 407 12.32 -7.23 12.36
CA TYR A 407 11.99 -5.81 12.57
C TYR A 407 11.74 -5.01 11.30
N PHE A 408 12.33 -5.43 10.17
CA PHE A 408 12.16 -4.78 8.86
C PHE A 408 11.52 -5.72 7.83
N GLY A 409 10.97 -6.84 8.28
CA GLY A 409 10.26 -7.77 7.41
C GLY A 409 8.99 -7.15 6.86
N ARG A 410 8.67 -7.46 5.59
CA ARG A 410 7.46 -6.97 4.93
C ARG A 410 6.19 -7.23 5.76
N LYS A 411 6.10 -8.39 6.44
CA LYS A 411 4.96 -8.74 7.30
C LYS A 411 4.67 -7.71 8.40
N LEU A 412 5.70 -7.15 9.04
CA LEU A 412 5.52 -6.14 10.09
C LEU A 412 5.24 -4.77 9.49
N ILE A 413 6.00 -4.36 8.47
CA ILE A 413 5.84 -3.05 7.82
C ILE A 413 4.48 -2.95 7.11
N GLU A 414 3.92 -4.06 6.63
CA GLU A 414 2.55 -4.14 6.12
C GLU A 414 1.48 -3.82 7.18
N CYS A 415 1.79 -3.83 8.47
CA CYS A 415 0.86 -3.41 9.53
C CYS A 415 0.71 -1.89 9.63
N ILE A 416 1.53 -1.09 8.93
CA ILE A 416 1.34 0.37 8.82
C ILE A 416 -0.08 0.64 8.31
N PRO A 417 -0.87 1.52 8.95
CA PRO A 417 -2.25 1.76 8.57
C PRO A 417 -2.36 2.38 7.17
N SER A 418 -3.49 2.14 6.52
CA SER A 418 -3.79 2.78 5.24
C SER A 418 -4.56 4.08 5.41
N ILE A 419 -4.35 5.02 4.49
CA ILE A 419 -5.12 6.26 4.43
C ILE A 419 -5.80 6.43 3.06
N ASN A 420 -6.99 7.03 3.06
CA ASN A 420 -7.57 7.55 1.83
C ASN A 420 -6.91 8.89 1.50
N LEU A 421 -6.27 8.97 0.34
CA LEU A 421 -5.50 10.12 -0.09
C LEU A 421 -6.22 10.82 -1.24
N GLU A 422 -6.89 11.92 -0.93
CA GLU A 422 -7.41 12.87 -1.91
C GLU A 422 -6.28 13.80 -2.36
N VAL A 423 -5.89 13.66 -3.63
CA VAL A 423 -4.82 14.45 -4.26
C VAL A 423 -5.47 15.51 -5.13
N ILE A 424 -4.94 16.73 -5.09
CA ILE A 424 -5.43 17.85 -5.91
C ILE A 424 -5.30 17.49 -7.39
N ARG A 425 -6.36 17.78 -8.14
CA ARG A 425 -6.45 17.57 -9.59
C ARG A 425 -6.77 18.87 -10.28
N ASP A 426 -6.26 18.99 -11.50
CA ASP A 426 -6.69 20.04 -12.42
C ASP A 426 -8.18 19.88 -12.71
N LYS A 427 -8.91 20.99 -12.75
CA LYS A 427 -10.32 21.03 -13.14
C LYS A 427 -10.43 21.47 -14.59
N GLN A 428 -11.64 21.50 -15.14
CA GLN A 428 -11.88 21.90 -16.52
C GLN A 428 -11.30 23.29 -16.85
N ASP A 429 -11.35 24.22 -15.91
CA ASP A 429 -11.01 25.64 -16.03
C ASP A 429 -9.80 26.07 -15.19
N GLU A 430 -9.18 25.13 -14.46
CA GLU A 430 -8.09 25.38 -13.53
C GLU A 430 -6.95 24.36 -13.71
N ALA A 431 -5.71 24.82 -13.66
CA ALA A 431 -4.52 23.98 -13.61
C ALA A 431 -3.61 24.36 -12.44
N TYR A 432 -2.96 23.36 -11.84
CA TYR A 432 -2.10 23.54 -10.66
C TYR A 432 -0.66 23.09 -10.94
N TYR A 433 0.30 23.91 -10.55
CA TYR A 433 1.73 23.62 -10.63
C TYR A 433 2.41 23.95 -9.30
N TYR A 434 3.36 23.13 -8.89
CA TYR A 434 3.96 23.21 -7.56
C TYR A 434 5.44 23.52 -7.70
N PHE A 435 5.90 24.63 -7.13
CA PHE A 435 7.29 25.08 -7.15
C PHE A 435 7.84 25.12 -5.72
N ASN A 436 9.15 25.31 -5.54
CA ASN A 436 9.74 25.34 -4.20
C ASN A 436 9.15 26.44 -3.29
N ASN A 437 8.81 27.59 -3.86
CA ASN A 437 8.35 28.77 -3.15
C ASN A 437 6.82 28.96 -3.08
N GLY A 438 6.04 28.00 -3.58
CA GLY A 438 4.58 28.07 -3.57
C GLY A 438 3.94 27.24 -4.67
N PHE A 439 2.63 27.38 -4.84
CA PHE A 439 1.90 26.75 -5.93
C PHE A 439 1.28 27.79 -6.85
N VAL A 440 1.28 27.52 -8.15
CA VAL A 440 0.71 28.37 -9.17
C VAL A 440 -0.63 27.79 -9.60
N LYS A 441 -1.67 28.61 -9.51
CA LYS A 441 -2.97 28.35 -10.12
C LYS A 441 -3.03 29.09 -11.45
N VAL A 442 -3.33 28.37 -12.52
CA VAL A 442 -3.61 28.93 -13.85
C VAL A 442 -5.09 28.77 -14.10
N THR A 443 -5.79 29.88 -14.37
CA THR A 443 -7.22 29.86 -14.68
C THR A 443 -7.50 30.63 -15.97
N LYS A 444 -8.65 30.34 -16.57
CA LYS A 444 -9.13 31.08 -17.75
C LYS A 444 -9.32 32.57 -17.46
N ASP A 445 -9.88 32.90 -16.30
CA ASP A 445 -10.37 34.25 -15.99
C ASP A 445 -9.37 35.11 -15.21
N GLU A 446 -8.66 34.51 -14.24
CA GLU A 446 -7.70 35.23 -13.37
C GLU A 446 -6.25 35.12 -13.86
N GLY A 447 -5.99 34.27 -14.85
CA GLY A 447 -4.67 34.04 -15.43
C GLY A 447 -3.75 33.24 -14.49
N ILE A 448 -2.46 33.59 -14.46
CA ILE A 448 -1.41 32.88 -13.74
C ILE A 448 -1.12 33.58 -12.41
N ARG A 449 -1.31 32.88 -11.28
CA ARG A 449 -1.08 33.44 -9.94
C ARG A 449 -0.39 32.45 -9.01
N LEU A 450 0.64 32.94 -8.30
CA LEU A 450 1.36 32.22 -7.25
C LEU A 450 0.68 32.42 -5.89
N TYR A 451 0.54 31.33 -5.15
CA TYR A 451 -0.06 31.24 -3.82
C TYR A 451 0.91 30.56 -2.86
N ASP A 452 0.76 30.86 -1.57
CA ASP A 452 1.53 30.20 -0.51
C ASP A 452 0.99 28.79 -0.25
N TYR A 453 1.85 27.82 0.09
CA TYR A 453 1.42 26.46 0.39
C TYR A 453 0.43 26.33 1.56
N SER A 454 0.36 27.32 2.45
CA SER A 454 -0.65 27.40 3.50
C SER A 454 -2.07 27.56 2.97
N GLU A 455 -2.24 28.06 1.75
CA GLU A 455 -3.53 28.20 1.06
C GLU A 455 -3.93 26.91 0.29
N LEU A 456 -3.08 25.88 0.31
CA LEU A 456 -3.33 24.65 -0.44
C LEU A 456 -4.36 23.76 0.27
N GLU A 457 -5.58 23.70 -0.27
CA GLU A 457 -6.66 22.84 0.21
C GLU A 457 -6.57 21.43 -0.39
N GLY A 458 -5.69 20.60 0.17
CA GLY A 458 -5.54 19.20 -0.21
C GLY A 458 -4.10 18.72 -0.18
N ARG A 459 -3.86 17.55 -0.76
CA ARG A 459 -2.52 16.94 -0.80
C ARG A 459 -1.96 16.88 -2.22
N ILE A 460 -0.65 16.94 -2.32
CA ILE A 460 0.09 16.84 -3.58
C ILE A 460 1.17 15.77 -3.49
N TRP A 461 1.56 15.19 -4.61
CA TRP A 461 2.73 14.32 -4.63
C TRP A 461 3.99 15.17 -4.62
N LYS A 462 4.97 14.80 -3.80
CA LYS A 462 6.29 15.45 -3.76
C LYS A 462 6.98 15.44 -5.11
N SER A 463 6.78 14.39 -5.90
CA SER A 463 7.30 14.28 -7.27
C SER A 463 6.73 15.34 -8.24
N GLN A 464 5.61 16.00 -7.88
CA GLN A 464 5.05 17.11 -8.64
C GLN A 464 5.68 18.46 -8.31
N ILE A 465 6.48 18.56 -7.24
CA ILE A 465 7.18 19.80 -6.88
C ILE A 465 8.37 19.98 -7.83
N ILE A 466 8.25 20.99 -8.68
CA ILE A 466 9.29 21.44 -9.59
C ILE A 466 10.40 22.08 -8.75
N GLN A 467 11.62 21.54 -8.87
CA GLN A 467 12.77 21.87 -8.02
C GLN A 467 13.44 23.22 -8.40
N ARG A 468 12.64 24.30 -8.47
CA ARG A 468 13.04 25.70 -8.65
C ARG A 468 11.93 26.62 -8.17
N ASP A 469 12.26 27.88 -7.94
CA ASP A 469 11.28 28.91 -7.55
C ASP A 469 10.59 29.48 -8.80
N PHE A 470 9.31 29.83 -8.66
CA PHE A 470 8.56 30.55 -9.68
C PHE A 470 8.34 32.00 -9.25
N ASN A 471 8.62 32.94 -10.15
CA ASN A 471 8.29 34.34 -10.00
C ASN A 471 7.55 34.80 -11.25
N ARG A 472 6.39 35.44 -11.10
CA ARG A 472 5.67 35.98 -12.26
C ARG A 472 6.54 37.05 -12.93
N VAL A 473 6.77 36.90 -14.22
CA VAL A 473 7.47 37.88 -15.05
C VAL A 473 6.44 38.66 -15.86
N ASN A 474 6.55 39.99 -15.86
CA ASN A 474 5.66 40.89 -16.61
C ASN A 474 6.42 41.71 -17.67
N ASP A 475 7.59 41.24 -18.11
CA ASP A 475 8.35 41.88 -19.18
C ASP A 475 8.15 41.15 -20.52
N GLU A 476 8.46 41.83 -21.63
CA GLU A 476 8.27 41.30 -22.99
C GLU A 476 9.41 40.36 -23.44
N ARG A 477 10.37 40.03 -22.57
CA ARG A 477 11.52 39.21 -22.98
C ARG A 477 11.10 37.75 -23.08
N LYS A 478 11.12 37.26 -24.32
CA LYS A 478 10.87 35.85 -24.64
C LYS A 478 11.92 34.95 -24.01
N SER A 479 11.50 33.76 -23.58
CA SER A 479 12.46 32.70 -23.23
C SER A 479 13.19 32.20 -24.48
N VAL A 480 14.38 31.64 -24.30
CA VAL A 480 15.12 30.92 -25.33
C VAL A 480 14.27 29.80 -25.92
N TYR A 481 13.47 29.13 -25.10
CA TYR A 481 12.57 28.08 -25.58
C TYR A 481 11.40 28.62 -26.41
N GLU A 482 10.83 29.76 -26.05
CA GLU A 482 9.81 30.41 -26.88
C GLU A 482 10.38 30.79 -28.26
N GLN A 483 11.59 31.33 -28.29
CA GLN A 483 12.27 31.63 -29.55
C GLN A 483 12.58 30.36 -30.35
N PHE A 484 12.98 29.28 -29.70
CA PHE A 484 13.13 27.96 -30.32
C PHE A 484 11.81 27.49 -30.95
N LEU A 485 10.69 27.62 -30.24
CA LEU A 485 9.38 27.24 -30.77
C LEU A 485 8.95 28.11 -31.95
N PHE A 486 9.24 29.41 -31.92
CA PHE A 486 9.00 30.29 -33.06
C PHE A 486 9.82 29.88 -34.29
N ASN A 487 11.08 29.46 -34.09
CA ASN A 487 11.93 28.97 -35.17
C ASN A 487 11.35 27.67 -35.78
N VAL A 488 10.98 26.67 -34.97
CA VAL A 488 10.38 25.42 -35.49
C VAL A 488 8.97 25.62 -36.04
N ALA A 489 8.26 26.66 -35.63
CA ALA A 489 6.99 27.07 -36.24
C ALA A 489 7.16 27.69 -37.65
N GLY A 490 8.37 27.69 -38.21
CA GLY A 490 8.65 28.36 -39.49
C GLY A 490 8.50 29.87 -39.38
N LYS A 491 8.69 30.45 -38.18
CA LYS A 491 8.52 31.87 -37.88
C LYS A 491 7.11 32.39 -38.18
N SER A 492 6.11 31.52 -38.09
CA SER A 492 4.68 31.85 -38.23
C SER A 492 4.02 31.96 -36.86
N ASP A 493 3.38 33.09 -36.58
CA ASP A 493 2.64 33.30 -35.33
C ASP A 493 1.44 32.35 -35.21
N ASP A 494 0.73 32.05 -36.31
CA ASP A 494 -0.38 31.10 -36.31
C ASP A 494 0.09 29.68 -35.95
N ARG A 495 1.19 29.20 -36.56
CA ARG A 495 1.79 27.90 -36.22
C ARG A 495 2.32 27.89 -34.79
N LEU A 496 2.97 28.98 -34.36
CA LEU A 496 3.43 29.10 -32.98
C LEU A 496 2.24 29.03 -32.01
N LYS A 497 1.10 29.66 -32.33
CA LYS A 497 -0.12 29.61 -31.52
C LYS A 497 -0.68 28.18 -31.41
N THR A 498 -0.70 27.42 -32.52
CA THR A 498 -1.03 25.98 -32.50
C THR A 498 -0.11 25.21 -31.57
N ILE A 499 1.22 25.40 -31.69
CA ILE A 499 2.22 24.76 -30.82
C ILE A 499 2.00 25.14 -29.35
N LYS A 500 1.75 26.43 -29.04
CA LYS A 500 1.47 26.88 -27.67
C LYS A 500 0.21 26.20 -27.12
N SER A 501 -0.86 26.13 -27.91
CA SER A 501 -2.12 25.49 -27.48
C SER A 501 -1.96 23.98 -27.21
N SER A 502 -1.14 23.28 -28.00
CA SER A 502 -0.87 21.85 -27.77
C SER A 502 0.02 21.58 -26.57
N ILE A 503 0.99 22.46 -26.29
CA ILE A 503 1.74 22.46 -25.02
C ILE A 503 0.78 22.64 -23.85
N GLY A 504 -0.11 23.65 -23.94
CA GLY A 504 -1.11 23.92 -22.92
C GLY A 504 -2.03 22.73 -22.66
N TYR A 505 -2.52 22.08 -23.71
CA TYR A 505 -3.33 20.87 -23.63
C TYR A 505 -2.60 19.73 -22.92
N LEU A 506 -1.34 19.43 -23.31
CA LEU A 506 -0.55 18.35 -22.72
C LEU A 506 -0.16 18.62 -21.27
N LEU A 507 0.04 19.89 -20.92
CA LEU A 507 0.35 20.32 -19.56
C LEU A 507 -0.90 20.44 -18.69
N HIS A 508 -2.10 20.67 -19.23
CA HIS A 508 -3.33 20.62 -18.45
C HIS A 508 -3.70 19.17 -18.09
N GLY A 509 -3.93 18.88 -16.82
CA GLY A 509 -4.15 17.51 -16.32
C GLY A 509 -5.59 17.01 -16.43
N TYR A 510 -6.55 17.90 -16.67
CA TYR A 510 -7.95 17.51 -16.84
C TYR A 510 -8.14 16.78 -18.17
N LYS A 511 -8.92 15.70 -18.14
CA LYS A 511 -9.30 14.91 -19.30
C LYS A 511 -10.81 14.88 -19.45
N ASP A 512 -11.27 15.18 -20.65
CA ASP A 512 -12.65 15.04 -21.08
C ASP A 512 -12.70 13.90 -22.11
N SER A 513 -13.50 12.86 -21.85
CA SER A 513 -13.56 11.67 -22.71
C SER A 513 -14.13 11.99 -24.10
N ALA A 514 -14.99 13.01 -24.20
CA ALA A 514 -15.52 13.49 -25.47
C ALA A 514 -14.43 14.18 -26.31
N ASN A 515 -13.44 14.79 -25.67
CA ASN A 515 -12.44 15.64 -26.32
C ASN A 515 -10.98 15.15 -26.16
N ALA A 516 -10.77 13.91 -25.71
CA ALA A 516 -9.42 13.37 -25.55
C ALA A 516 -8.74 13.21 -26.92
N LYS A 517 -7.70 14.03 -27.17
CA LYS A 517 -6.86 14.01 -28.37
C LYS A 517 -5.45 13.45 -28.09
N VAL A 518 -4.84 12.86 -29.12
CA VAL A 518 -3.42 12.51 -29.19
C VAL A 518 -2.69 13.63 -29.95
N VAL A 519 -1.68 14.24 -29.34
CA VAL A 519 -0.85 15.25 -30.03
C VAL A 519 0.22 14.52 -30.85
N VAL A 520 0.30 14.79 -32.15
CA VAL A 520 1.27 14.17 -33.05
C VAL A 520 2.19 15.21 -33.67
N LEU A 521 3.49 15.07 -33.40
CA LEU A 521 4.54 15.90 -33.98
C LEU A 521 5.02 15.27 -35.29
N VAL A 522 4.90 16.02 -36.37
CA VAL A 522 5.31 15.60 -37.73
C VAL A 522 6.29 16.61 -38.33
N ASP A 523 7.09 16.19 -39.29
CA ASP A 523 7.92 17.12 -40.05
C ASP A 523 7.11 17.80 -41.16
N GLU A 524 7.47 19.05 -41.44
CA GLU A 524 6.91 19.82 -42.55
C GLU A 524 7.31 19.25 -43.92
N LYS A 525 8.58 18.84 -44.07
CA LYS A 525 9.12 18.24 -45.30
C LYS A 525 9.05 16.71 -45.25
N ILE A 526 8.48 16.12 -46.30
CA ILE A 526 8.63 14.68 -46.58
C ILE A 526 9.96 14.51 -47.33
N PRO A 527 10.82 13.56 -46.94
CA PRO A 527 12.04 13.27 -47.68
C PRO A 527 11.73 12.74 -49.09
N ASP A 528 12.36 13.31 -50.12
CA ASP A 528 12.19 12.91 -51.52
C ASP A 528 12.71 11.48 -51.79
N ASP A 529 13.68 11.01 -51.01
CA ASP A 529 14.33 9.69 -51.11
C ASP A 529 13.75 8.64 -50.15
N GLY A 530 12.78 9.03 -49.31
CA GLY A 530 12.19 8.17 -48.29
C GLY A 530 13.04 8.00 -47.00
N GLU A 531 14.20 8.65 -46.89
CA GLU A 531 15.05 8.63 -45.70
C GLU A 531 14.68 9.75 -44.72
N PRO A 532 14.33 9.45 -43.46
CA PRO A 532 13.79 10.46 -42.54
C PRO A 532 14.75 11.61 -42.26
N ASN A 533 14.29 12.85 -42.49
CA ASN A 533 14.97 14.09 -42.11
C ASN A 533 14.90 14.29 -40.58
N GLY A 534 15.78 13.62 -39.85
CA GLY A 534 15.84 13.76 -38.39
C GLY A 534 16.26 15.16 -37.92
N ARG A 535 16.12 15.41 -36.62
CA ARG A 535 16.70 16.56 -35.88
C ARG A 535 15.97 17.91 -36.03
N THR A 536 14.72 17.93 -36.46
CA THR A 536 13.84 19.12 -36.50
C THR A 536 13.44 19.68 -35.13
N GLY A 537 13.76 18.97 -34.03
CA GLY A 537 13.53 19.45 -32.67
C GLY A 537 12.31 18.84 -31.95
N LYS A 538 11.63 17.86 -32.54
CA LYS A 538 10.49 17.15 -31.91
C LYS A 538 10.81 16.57 -30.52
N SER A 539 12.02 16.05 -30.31
CA SER A 539 12.45 15.53 -29.00
C SER A 539 12.68 16.64 -27.96
N ILE A 540 13.03 17.86 -28.38
CA ILE A 540 13.19 19.02 -27.49
C ILE A 540 11.82 19.44 -26.95
N TYR A 541 10.77 19.36 -27.78
CA TYR A 541 9.39 19.61 -27.36
C TYR A 541 8.95 18.67 -26.23
N GLY A 542 9.12 17.35 -26.39
CA GLY A 542 8.85 16.38 -25.32
C GLY A 542 9.71 16.61 -24.07
N LYS A 543 11.01 16.89 -24.26
CA LYS A 543 11.93 17.23 -23.15
C LYS A 543 11.44 18.45 -22.36
N ALA A 544 10.90 19.48 -23.01
CA ALA A 544 10.38 20.67 -22.35
C ALA A 544 9.17 20.36 -21.45
N LEU A 545 8.22 19.57 -21.94
CA LEU A 545 7.04 19.15 -21.16
C LEU A 545 7.45 18.40 -19.89
N SER A 546 8.46 17.54 -19.99
CA SER A 546 9.00 16.78 -18.84
C SER A 546 9.63 17.65 -17.75
N LYS A 547 9.88 18.95 -18.02
CA LYS A 547 10.38 19.91 -17.01
C LYS A 547 9.31 20.43 -16.07
N LEU A 548 8.02 20.27 -16.41
CA LEU A 548 6.87 20.71 -15.59
C LEU A 548 6.01 19.55 -15.12
N LYS A 549 5.77 18.53 -15.96
CA LYS A 549 4.98 17.35 -15.60
C LYS A 549 5.75 16.07 -15.90
N LYS A 550 5.60 15.06 -15.04
CA LYS A 550 6.26 13.77 -15.23
C LYS A 550 5.80 13.13 -16.53
N SER A 551 6.77 12.80 -17.39
CA SER A 551 6.54 12.17 -18.68
C SER A 551 7.32 10.87 -18.78
N SER A 552 6.65 9.83 -19.26
CA SER A 552 7.26 8.53 -19.59
C SER A 552 7.45 8.45 -21.09
N ARG A 553 8.66 8.10 -21.53
CA ARG A 553 9.02 8.06 -22.95
C ARG A 553 9.25 6.62 -23.40
N ILE A 554 8.54 6.22 -24.45
CA ILE A 554 8.60 4.91 -25.08
C ILE A 554 9.27 5.04 -26.45
N ASP A 555 10.18 4.12 -26.76
CA ASP A 555 10.76 4.01 -28.11
C ASP A 555 9.74 3.41 -29.08
N GLY A 556 9.20 4.25 -29.95
CA GLY A 556 8.18 3.90 -30.93
C GLY A 556 8.64 2.93 -32.02
N LYS A 557 9.95 2.76 -32.25
CA LYS A 557 10.48 1.79 -33.22
C LYS A 557 10.38 0.36 -32.72
N ASN A 558 10.62 0.17 -31.42
CA ASN A 558 10.63 -1.14 -30.77
C ASN A 558 9.31 -1.45 -30.06
N PHE A 559 8.36 -0.52 -30.06
CA PHE A 559 7.06 -0.68 -29.41
C PHE A 559 6.12 -1.62 -30.17
N THR A 560 5.39 -2.44 -29.41
CA THR A 560 4.27 -3.25 -29.92
C THR A 560 3.13 -3.25 -28.91
N PHE A 561 1.88 -3.18 -29.40
CA PHE A 561 0.68 -3.23 -28.57
C PHE A 561 0.36 -4.62 -28.01
N THR A 562 1.04 -5.68 -28.48
CA THR A 562 0.71 -7.07 -28.13
C THR A 562 1.46 -7.59 -26.91
N GLU A 563 2.50 -6.88 -26.45
CA GLU A 563 3.29 -7.33 -25.32
C GLU A 563 2.59 -7.02 -23.99
N ARG A 564 2.76 -7.92 -23.02
CA ARG A 564 2.13 -7.80 -21.70
C ARG A 564 2.65 -6.62 -20.88
N PHE A 565 3.94 -6.28 -21.02
CA PHE A 565 4.64 -5.26 -20.22
C PHE A 565 4.86 -3.95 -20.98
N THR A 566 4.04 -3.71 -21.99
CA THR A 566 4.16 -2.59 -22.95
C THR A 566 4.14 -1.22 -22.29
N PHE A 567 3.44 -1.08 -21.16
CA PHE A 567 3.28 0.17 -20.43
C PHE A 567 3.95 0.19 -19.04
N GLN A 568 4.93 -0.69 -18.79
CA GLN A 568 5.61 -0.80 -17.49
C GLN A 568 6.31 0.49 -17.02
N GLU A 569 6.59 1.43 -17.94
CA GLU A 569 7.21 2.73 -17.66
C GLU A 569 6.19 3.78 -17.17
N VAL A 570 4.90 3.44 -17.13
CA VAL A 570 3.83 4.32 -16.65
C VAL A 570 3.62 4.12 -15.16
N TYR A 571 3.77 5.19 -14.40
CA TYR A 571 3.59 5.23 -12.94
C TYR A 571 2.35 6.04 -12.58
N LEU A 572 1.91 5.99 -11.32
CA LEU A 572 0.71 6.70 -10.84
C LEU A 572 0.72 8.21 -11.05
N ASP A 573 1.91 8.81 -11.09
CA ASP A 573 2.14 10.24 -11.27
C ASP A 573 2.56 10.60 -12.71
N THR A 574 2.63 9.65 -13.63
CA THR A 574 2.89 9.93 -15.05
C THR A 574 1.72 10.69 -15.66
N LYS A 575 1.98 11.89 -16.20
CA LYS A 575 0.94 12.75 -16.81
C LYS A 575 0.99 12.79 -18.34
N ILE A 576 2.15 12.46 -18.91
CA ILE A 576 2.34 12.45 -20.36
C ILE A 576 3.04 11.15 -20.77
N LEU A 577 2.48 10.44 -21.74
CA LEU A 577 3.10 9.27 -22.35
C LEU A 577 3.55 9.63 -23.76
N GLU A 578 4.87 9.64 -23.97
CA GLU A 578 5.50 10.01 -25.24
C GLU A 578 5.91 8.76 -26.02
N PHE A 579 5.33 8.54 -27.20
CA PHE A 579 5.81 7.58 -28.19
C PHE A 579 6.76 8.29 -29.15
N ASN A 580 8.05 8.07 -28.96
CA ASN A 580 9.06 8.76 -29.72
C ASN A 580 9.46 8.00 -30.98
N ASP A 581 9.46 8.69 -32.13
CA ASP A 581 9.96 8.19 -33.42
C ASP A 581 9.24 6.90 -33.87
N VAL A 582 7.90 6.94 -33.92
CA VAL A 582 7.10 5.79 -34.34
C VAL A 582 7.30 5.46 -35.83
N THR A 583 7.15 4.18 -36.17
CA THR A 583 7.32 3.72 -37.56
C THR A 583 6.11 4.08 -38.43
N ARG A 584 6.31 4.08 -39.76
CA ARG A 584 5.22 4.27 -40.75
C ARG A 584 4.06 3.27 -40.62
N LYS A 585 4.26 2.13 -39.94
CA LYS A 585 3.24 1.08 -39.72
C LYS A 585 2.60 1.13 -38.34
N PHE A 586 2.88 2.18 -37.55
CA PHE A 586 2.33 2.33 -36.22
C PHE A 586 0.79 2.43 -36.27
N ASP A 587 0.12 1.65 -35.44
CA ASP A 587 -1.34 1.55 -35.40
C ASP A 587 -1.90 2.62 -34.45
N PHE A 588 -2.25 3.78 -35.02
CA PHE A 588 -2.78 4.92 -34.24
C PHE A 588 -4.19 4.65 -33.70
N GLU A 589 -5.01 3.79 -34.33
CA GLU A 589 -6.36 3.46 -33.81
C GLU A 589 -6.27 2.85 -32.41
N ARG A 590 -5.26 2.02 -32.17
CA ARG A 590 -5.04 1.41 -30.86
C ARG A 590 -4.70 2.40 -29.76
N LEU A 591 -4.25 3.62 -30.10
CA LEU A 591 -4.08 4.67 -29.10
C LEU A 591 -5.42 5.25 -28.66
N PHE A 592 -6.47 5.19 -29.48
CA PHE A 592 -7.76 5.79 -29.13
C PHE A 592 -8.40 5.08 -27.92
N SER A 593 -8.34 3.75 -27.85
CA SER A 593 -8.79 3.02 -26.65
C SER A 593 -7.96 3.37 -25.42
N VAL A 594 -6.63 3.50 -25.57
CA VAL A 594 -5.73 3.94 -24.48
C VAL A 594 -6.08 5.35 -24.00
N THR A 595 -6.54 6.22 -24.90
CA THR A 595 -6.95 7.58 -24.50
C THR A 595 -8.28 7.63 -23.78
N THR A 596 -9.26 6.78 -24.13
CA THR A 596 -10.66 6.89 -23.68
C THR A 596 -11.06 5.94 -22.56
N ASP A 597 -10.29 4.89 -22.33
CA ASP A 597 -10.59 3.87 -21.32
C ASP A 597 -9.62 3.94 -20.12
N ASP A 598 -9.93 3.14 -19.09
CA ASP A 598 -9.00 2.87 -18.00
C ASP A 598 -7.76 2.14 -18.52
N MET A 599 -6.60 2.47 -17.95
CA MET A 599 -5.31 1.96 -18.40
C MET A 599 -4.77 0.95 -17.38
N THR A 600 -4.70 -0.32 -17.76
CA THR A 600 -4.07 -1.37 -16.94
C THR A 600 -2.57 -1.43 -17.20
N ILE A 601 -1.77 -1.31 -16.15
CA ILE A 601 -0.31 -1.42 -16.19
C ILE A 601 0.08 -2.76 -15.56
N GLU A 602 0.85 -3.54 -16.31
CA GLU A 602 1.48 -4.76 -15.80
C GLU A 602 3.00 -4.57 -15.71
N ASN A 603 3.56 -4.93 -14.55
CA ASN A 603 4.99 -4.85 -14.25
C ASN A 603 5.57 -6.25 -14.01
N LYS A 604 6.86 -6.44 -14.33
CA LYS A 604 7.53 -7.72 -14.04
C LYS A 604 7.63 -7.94 -12.53
N LYS A 605 7.12 -9.08 -12.05
CA LYS A 605 7.19 -9.53 -10.64
C LYS A 605 6.37 -8.66 -9.65
N GLU A 606 5.49 -7.80 -10.15
CA GLU A 606 4.58 -7.01 -9.33
C GLU A 606 3.13 -7.32 -9.71
N LYS A 607 2.18 -6.99 -8.83
CA LYS A 607 0.77 -7.07 -9.17
C LYS A 607 0.40 -5.91 -10.11
N PRO A 608 -0.45 -6.14 -11.12
CA PRO A 608 -0.91 -5.07 -12.00
C PRO A 608 -1.72 -4.04 -11.22
N PHE A 609 -1.75 -2.82 -11.74
CA PHE A 609 -2.62 -1.75 -11.24
C PHE A 609 -3.31 -1.05 -12.40
N THR A 610 -4.47 -0.47 -12.14
CA THR A 610 -5.27 0.24 -13.14
C THR A 610 -5.29 1.73 -12.81
N LEU A 611 -4.98 2.55 -13.81
CA LEU A 611 -5.24 3.98 -13.79
C LEU A 611 -6.63 4.23 -14.36
N LYS A 612 -7.47 4.95 -13.63
CA LYS A 612 -8.74 5.42 -14.17
C LYS A 612 -8.50 6.37 -15.33
N PHE A 613 -9.45 6.47 -16.26
CA PHE A 613 -9.39 7.37 -17.40
C PHE A 613 -8.98 8.81 -17.02
N GLU A 614 -9.49 9.35 -15.91
CA GLU A 614 -9.20 10.72 -15.46
C GLU A 614 -7.77 10.89 -14.93
N ASP A 615 -7.13 9.78 -14.53
CA ASP A 615 -5.78 9.74 -14.01
C ASP A 615 -4.74 9.28 -15.04
N SER A 616 -5.18 8.69 -16.15
CA SER A 616 -4.30 8.17 -17.20
C SER A 616 -3.65 9.30 -18.02
N PRO A 617 -2.42 9.10 -18.53
CA PRO A 617 -1.65 10.17 -19.15
C PRO A 617 -2.25 10.66 -20.49
N LYS A 618 -1.97 11.91 -20.85
CA LYS A 618 -2.17 12.40 -22.21
C LYS A 618 -1.07 11.87 -23.13
N LEU A 619 -1.41 11.65 -24.40
CA LEU A 619 -0.51 11.00 -25.35
C LEU A 619 0.17 12.02 -26.27
N LEU A 620 1.49 11.88 -26.40
CA LEU A 620 2.32 12.60 -27.36
C LEU A 620 2.98 11.57 -28.28
N VAL A 621 2.90 11.77 -29.59
CA VAL A 621 3.56 10.91 -30.57
C VAL A 621 4.48 11.78 -31.42
N SER A 622 5.66 11.28 -31.78
CA SER A 622 6.49 11.90 -32.80
C SER A 622 6.81 10.91 -33.92
N THR A 623 6.79 11.40 -35.15
CA THR A 623 7.07 10.61 -36.36
C THR A 623 7.78 11.48 -37.40
N ASN A 624 8.61 10.85 -38.23
CA ASN A 624 9.17 11.47 -39.43
C ASN A 624 8.38 11.07 -40.70
N TYR A 625 7.32 10.30 -40.54
CA TYR A 625 6.46 9.79 -41.61
C TYR A 625 5.07 10.41 -41.54
N THR A 626 4.42 10.56 -42.68
CA THR A 626 3.00 10.89 -42.77
C THR A 626 2.15 9.83 -42.09
N ILE A 627 1.14 10.26 -41.33
CA ILE A 627 0.21 9.37 -40.64
C ILE A 627 -0.74 8.77 -41.68
N LYS A 628 -0.84 7.43 -41.71
CA LYS A 628 -1.78 6.71 -42.55
C LYS A 628 -3.02 6.35 -41.74
N GLY A 629 -4.15 6.96 -42.08
CA GLY A 629 -5.46 6.68 -41.49
C GLY A 629 -6.56 7.41 -42.23
N GLN A 630 -7.76 6.82 -42.34
CA GLN A 630 -8.95 7.45 -42.89
C GLN A 630 -10.13 7.18 -41.97
N GLY A 631 -10.96 8.19 -41.73
CA GLY A 631 -12.21 8.06 -40.97
C GLY A 631 -12.41 9.17 -39.94
N ALA A 632 -13.68 9.42 -39.59
CA ALA A 632 -14.06 10.51 -38.67
C ALA A 632 -13.38 10.41 -37.29
N SER A 633 -13.11 9.19 -36.81
CA SER A 633 -12.42 8.98 -35.53
C SER A 633 -10.95 9.41 -35.57
N TYR A 634 -10.27 9.30 -36.70
CA TYR A 634 -8.87 9.76 -36.84
C TYR A 634 -8.81 11.28 -36.82
N GLU A 635 -9.67 11.92 -37.61
CA GLU A 635 -9.74 13.37 -37.72
C GLU A 635 -10.17 14.01 -36.39
N ASP A 636 -11.02 13.33 -35.61
CA ASP A 636 -11.45 13.82 -34.30
C ASP A 636 -10.53 13.41 -33.14
N ARG A 637 -9.57 12.50 -33.28
CA ARG A 637 -8.72 12.09 -32.13
C ARG A 637 -7.26 12.47 -32.27
N LEU A 638 -6.81 12.89 -33.46
CA LEU A 638 -5.44 13.37 -33.67
C LEU A 638 -5.39 14.89 -33.71
N PHE A 639 -4.35 15.45 -33.09
CA PHE A 639 -4.01 16.87 -33.20
C PHE A 639 -2.58 16.99 -33.73
N GLU A 640 -2.45 17.27 -35.03
CA GLU A 640 -1.17 17.32 -35.71
C GLU A 640 -0.47 18.68 -35.53
N VAL A 641 0.83 18.63 -35.24
CA VAL A 641 1.69 19.79 -35.07
C VAL A 641 2.90 19.64 -35.98
N GLU A 642 3.04 20.52 -36.97
CA GLU A 642 4.12 20.46 -37.95
C GLU A 642 5.35 21.26 -37.52
N PHE A 643 6.50 20.60 -37.57
CA PHE A 643 7.81 21.20 -37.31
C PHE A 643 8.51 21.53 -38.63
N SER A 644 8.91 22.79 -38.79
CA SER A 644 9.76 23.23 -39.91
C SER A 644 11.16 22.63 -39.83
N ASP A 645 11.87 22.69 -40.96
CA ASP A 645 13.24 22.21 -41.12
C ASP A 645 14.30 23.25 -40.72
N HIS A 646 13.91 24.31 -39.98
CA HIS A 646 14.82 25.34 -39.47
C HIS A 646 16.02 24.72 -38.75
N TYR A 647 15.79 23.67 -37.96
CA TYR A 647 16.88 22.86 -37.41
C TYR A 647 17.02 21.52 -38.14
N ASN A 648 18.26 21.11 -38.36
CA ASN A 648 18.62 19.90 -39.09
C ASN A 648 20.03 19.43 -38.65
N GLU A 649 20.67 18.57 -39.44
CA GLU A 649 22.03 18.11 -39.15
C GLU A 649 23.07 19.24 -39.17
N ASN A 650 22.86 20.23 -40.03
CA ASN A 650 23.80 21.33 -40.30
C ASN A 650 23.52 22.60 -39.49
N HIS A 651 22.29 22.79 -39.00
CA HIS A 651 21.91 23.93 -38.18
C HIS A 651 21.17 23.46 -36.92
N LYS A 652 21.81 23.65 -35.77
CA LYS A 652 21.35 23.15 -34.46
C LYS A 652 20.93 24.31 -33.57
N PRO A 653 20.07 24.09 -32.56
CA PRO A 653 19.71 25.13 -31.59
C PRO A 653 20.91 25.78 -30.90
N LEU A 654 22.01 25.04 -30.73
CA LEU A 654 23.25 25.59 -30.16
C LEU A 654 23.82 26.74 -30.99
N ASP A 655 23.65 26.70 -32.32
CA ASP A 655 24.16 27.72 -33.24
C ASP A 655 23.37 29.03 -33.10
N ASP A 656 22.07 28.96 -32.80
CA ASP A 656 21.20 30.13 -32.61
C ASP A 656 21.35 30.76 -31.21
N PHE A 657 21.53 29.93 -30.18
CA PHE A 657 21.46 30.39 -28.78
C PHE A 657 22.81 30.44 -28.08
N GLY A 658 23.86 29.82 -28.62
CA GLY A 658 25.18 29.72 -27.99
C GLY A 658 25.19 28.99 -26.64
N LYS A 659 24.07 28.35 -26.27
CA LYS A 659 23.83 27.64 -25.01
C LYS A 659 23.03 26.37 -25.29
N ARG A 660 23.28 25.30 -24.53
CA ARG A 660 22.49 24.07 -24.63
C ARG A 660 21.18 24.25 -23.87
N LEU A 661 20.06 24.01 -24.57
CA LEU A 661 18.72 24.10 -24.01
C LEU A 661 18.59 23.22 -22.77
N PHE A 662 18.04 23.79 -21.69
CA PHE A 662 17.83 23.19 -20.37
C PHE A 662 19.09 22.87 -19.54
N ASP A 663 20.28 22.86 -20.14
CA ASP A 663 21.50 22.43 -19.44
C ASP A 663 22.35 23.64 -19.00
N ASP A 664 22.38 24.72 -19.81
CA ASP A 664 23.21 25.91 -19.57
C ASP A 664 22.38 27.15 -19.16
N TRP A 665 21.14 26.96 -18.70
CA TRP A 665 20.23 28.04 -18.29
C TRP A 665 20.47 28.47 -16.84
N ASP A 666 20.43 29.78 -16.61
CA ASP A 666 20.42 30.35 -15.27
C ASP A 666 18.99 30.40 -14.69
N ALA A 667 18.86 30.82 -13.43
CA ALA A 667 17.58 30.88 -12.74
C ALA A 667 16.57 31.83 -13.42
N ASP A 668 17.05 32.90 -14.04
CA ASP A 668 16.23 33.90 -14.72
C ASP A 668 15.66 33.33 -16.04
N GLU A 669 16.47 32.60 -16.80
CA GLU A 669 16.02 31.89 -18.00
C GLU A 669 15.05 30.74 -17.68
N TRP A 670 15.32 29.98 -16.61
CA TRP A 670 14.36 28.97 -16.13
C TRP A 670 13.01 29.58 -15.75
N ASN A 671 13.03 30.72 -15.05
CA ASN A 671 11.80 31.38 -14.64
C ASN A 671 11.00 31.93 -15.84
N ARG A 672 11.69 32.47 -16.87
CA ARG A 672 11.04 32.84 -18.15
C ARG A 672 10.45 31.63 -18.86
N PHE A 673 11.19 30.53 -18.92
CA PHE A 673 10.69 29.28 -19.48
C PHE A 673 9.42 28.82 -18.77
N ASP A 674 9.40 28.80 -17.43
CA ASP A 674 8.23 28.38 -16.67
C ASP A 674 7.04 29.31 -16.91
N ASN A 675 7.23 30.63 -16.90
CA ASN A 675 6.16 31.59 -17.23
C ASN A 675 5.58 31.33 -18.63
N PHE A 676 6.44 31.18 -19.63
CA PHE A 676 6.03 30.88 -20.99
C PHE A 676 5.21 29.57 -21.08
N MET A 677 5.65 28.52 -20.40
CA MET A 677 4.95 27.23 -20.39
C MET A 677 3.58 27.34 -19.70
N LEU A 678 3.46 28.13 -18.64
CA LEU A 678 2.17 28.40 -17.99
C LEU A 678 1.26 29.31 -18.84
N GLU A 679 1.82 30.21 -19.64
CA GLU A 679 1.06 31.00 -20.63
C GLU A 679 0.50 30.14 -21.76
N CYS A 680 1.21 29.07 -22.14
CA CYS A 680 0.68 28.06 -23.05
C CYS A 680 -0.54 27.35 -22.45
N VAL A 681 -0.51 27.04 -21.15
CA VAL A 681 -1.65 26.46 -20.42
C VAL A 681 -2.81 27.44 -20.35
N GLU A 682 -2.55 28.70 -20.01
CA GLU A 682 -3.57 29.76 -19.99
C GLU A 682 -4.21 29.96 -21.38
N LEU A 683 -3.42 29.96 -22.45
CA LEU A 683 -3.92 30.02 -23.82
C LEU A 683 -4.87 28.85 -24.11
N PHE A 684 -4.49 27.63 -23.75
CA PHE A 684 -5.34 26.46 -23.94
C PHE A 684 -6.65 26.55 -23.13
N LEU A 685 -6.62 27.01 -21.89
CA LEU A 685 -7.83 27.20 -21.08
C LEU A 685 -8.78 28.25 -21.69
N LYS A 686 -8.23 29.25 -22.39
CA LYS A 686 -9.00 30.33 -23.03
C LYS A 686 -9.59 29.92 -24.38
N GLU A 687 -8.78 29.28 -25.22
CA GLU A 687 -9.09 29.07 -26.64
C GLU A 687 -9.25 27.59 -27.03
N GLY A 688 -8.90 26.66 -26.15
CA GLY A 688 -8.80 25.24 -26.50
C GLY A 688 -7.59 24.95 -27.39
N LEU A 689 -7.65 23.82 -28.10
CA LEU A 689 -6.67 23.49 -29.13
C LEU A 689 -6.91 24.36 -30.37
N VAL A 690 -5.87 25.06 -30.83
CA VAL A 690 -5.95 26.00 -31.95
C VAL A 690 -5.39 25.35 -33.20
N GLU A 691 -6.25 25.03 -34.16
CA GLU A 691 -5.84 24.53 -35.47
C GLU A 691 -5.29 25.65 -36.36
N TYR A 692 -4.33 25.30 -37.22
CA TYR A 692 -3.87 26.16 -38.32
C TYR A 692 -4.14 25.44 -39.64
N LYS A 693 -4.22 26.20 -40.74
CA LYS A 693 -4.32 25.60 -42.07
C LYS A 693 -2.98 24.99 -42.45
N PRO A 694 -2.89 23.66 -42.64
CA PRO A 694 -1.65 23.05 -43.07
C PRO A 694 -1.25 23.57 -44.45
N ILE A 695 -0.01 24.02 -44.60
CA ILE A 695 0.49 24.56 -45.88
C ILE A 695 0.56 23.44 -46.93
N ASN A 696 0.80 22.18 -46.51
CA ASN A 696 1.08 21.06 -47.41
C ASN A 696 0.35 19.74 -47.09
N LEU A 697 -0.66 19.68 -46.21
CA LEU A 697 -1.26 18.40 -45.79
C LEU A 697 -1.88 17.63 -46.96
N GLU A 698 -2.70 18.29 -47.78
CA GLU A 698 -3.35 17.63 -48.93
C GLU A 698 -2.33 17.23 -50.02
N ARG A 699 -1.28 18.06 -50.22
CA ARG A 699 -0.17 17.72 -51.12
C ARG A 699 0.64 16.53 -50.60
N ARG A 700 0.83 16.43 -49.28
CA ARG A 700 1.51 15.32 -48.61
C ARG A 700 0.72 14.02 -48.67
N LYS A 701 -0.60 14.07 -48.47
CA LYS A 701 -1.50 12.92 -48.67
C LYS A 701 -1.43 12.42 -50.12
N LEU A 702 -1.36 13.33 -51.08
CA LEU A 702 -1.20 12.99 -52.49
C LEU A 702 0.17 12.35 -52.78
N LEU A 703 1.26 12.92 -52.28
CA LEU A 703 2.61 12.36 -52.41
C LEU A 703 2.72 10.94 -51.83
N ASP A 704 2.16 10.71 -50.64
CA ASP A 704 2.20 9.40 -49.97
C ASP A 704 1.39 8.32 -50.69
N GLN A 705 0.33 8.71 -51.41
CA GLN A 705 -0.47 7.82 -52.25
C GLN A 705 0.13 7.58 -53.63
N THR A 706 0.98 8.50 -54.12
CA THR A 706 1.47 8.56 -55.50
C THR A 706 3.00 8.60 -55.58
N SER A 707 3.58 9.57 -56.28
CA SER A 707 5.00 9.90 -56.33
C SER A 707 5.20 11.38 -56.78
N PRO A 708 6.35 12.01 -56.50
CA PRO A 708 6.67 13.35 -56.99
C PRO A 708 6.50 13.49 -58.51
N GLU A 709 6.99 12.51 -59.28
CA GLU A 709 6.95 12.47 -60.75
C GLU A 709 5.52 12.41 -61.28
N PHE A 710 4.62 11.69 -60.58
CA PHE A 710 3.22 11.65 -60.95
C PHE A 710 2.54 13.01 -60.76
N ILE A 711 2.85 13.72 -59.68
CA ILE A 711 2.27 15.04 -59.42
C ILE A 711 2.73 16.03 -60.49
N GLU A 712 4.04 16.07 -60.79
CA GLU A 712 4.57 16.91 -61.86
C GLU A 712 3.91 16.59 -63.22
N PHE A 713 3.77 15.30 -63.54
CA PHE A 713 3.05 14.87 -64.74
C PHE A 713 1.60 15.37 -64.75
N ALA A 714 0.88 15.18 -63.64
CA ALA A 714 -0.53 15.53 -63.53
C ALA A 714 -0.75 17.05 -63.64
N GLU A 715 0.12 17.86 -63.06
CA GLU A 715 0.07 19.33 -63.15
C GLU A 715 0.29 19.81 -64.59
N GLN A 716 1.20 19.17 -65.32
CA GLN A 716 1.52 19.53 -66.72
C GLN A 716 0.50 18.99 -67.73
N GLU A 717 -0.04 17.79 -67.50
CA GLU A 717 -0.77 17.02 -68.50
C GLU A 717 -2.27 16.86 -68.22
N ILE A 718 -2.73 17.17 -67.01
CA ILE A 718 -4.14 16.99 -66.60
C ILE A 718 -4.76 18.33 -66.19
N SER A 719 -5.57 18.88 -67.07
CA SER A 719 -6.37 20.10 -66.87
C SER A 719 -7.87 19.79 -66.70
N ALA A 720 -8.56 20.60 -65.91
CA ALA A 720 -10.01 20.50 -65.72
C ALA A 720 -10.76 20.83 -67.01
N GLY A 721 -11.85 20.09 -67.27
CA GLY A 721 -12.69 20.26 -68.45
C GLY A 721 -12.24 19.46 -69.68
N ASP A 722 -11.01 18.95 -69.68
CA ASP A 722 -10.49 18.10 -70.76
C ASP A 722 -10.72 16.62 -70.46
N GLU A 723 -10.88 15.83 -71.52
CA GLU A 723 -11.15 14.40 -71.43
C GLU A 723 -9.93 13.58 -71.85
N TYR A 724 -9.60 12.58 -71.04
CA TYR A 724 -8.38 11.79 -71.18
C TYR A 724 -8.72 10.31 -71.34
N ASP A 725 -8.13 9.67 -72.35
CA ASP A 725 -8.07 8.21 -72.44
C ASP A 725 -7.15 7.68 -71.33
N LYS A 726 -7.69 6.82 -70.46
CA LYS A 726 -6.95 6.28 -69.31
C LYS A 726 -5.70 5.51 -69.74
N THR A 727 -5.77 4.75 -70.82
CA THR A 727 -4.68 3.91 -71.32
C THR A 727 -3.61 4.77 -71.99
N ALA A 728 -4.04 5.73 -72.82
CA ALA A 728 -3.11 6.63 -73.49
C ALA A 728 -2.34 7.49 -72.48
N LEU A 729 -3.03 8.05 -71.49
CA LEU A 729 -2.39 8.89 -70.46
C LEU A 729 -1.43 8.09 -69.57
N PHE A 730 -1.80 6.86 -69.19
CA PHE A 730 -0.92 5.97 -68.44
C PHE A 730 0.33 5.57 -69.23
N ASN A 731 0.18 5.26 -70.52
CA ASN A 731 1.31 4.97 -71.38
C ASN A 731 2.21 6.19 -71.53
N LYS A 732 1.62 7.39 -71.67
CA LYS A 732 2.37 8.66 -71.72
C LYS A 732 3.20 8.84 -70.46
N PHE A 733 2.62 8.66 -69.28
CA PHE A 733 3.36 8.71 -68.01
C PHE A 733 4.52 7.71 -67.98
N ARG A 734 4.28 6.44 -68.33
CA ARG A 734 5.32 5.40 -68.34
C ARG A 734 6.45 5.65 -69.34
N THR A 735 6.16 6.32 -70.45
CA THR A 735 7.19 6.70 -71.43
C THR A 735 7.99 7.92 -70.99
N THR A 736 7.37 8.85 -70.25
CA THR A 736 8.06 10.02 -69.70
C THR A 736 8.95 9.66 -68.52
N TYR A 737 8.45 8.80 -67.61
CA TYR A 737 9.15 8.38 -66.40
C TYR A 737 9.43 6.87 -66.44
N THR A 738 10.59 6.51 -66.99
CA THR A 738 10.95 5.11 -67.28
C THR A 738 11.10 4.24 -66.03
N ASP A 739 11.30 4.83 -64.85
CA ASP A 739 11.49 4.11 -63.59
C ASP A 739 10.18 3.47 -63.07
N PHE A 740 9.03 3.85 -63.64
CA PHE A 740 7.70 3.35 -63.26
C PHE A 740 7.24 2.14 -64.10
N THR A 741 8.15 1.32 -64.63
CA THR A 741 7.78 0.12 -65.39
C THR A 741 6.94 -0.90 -64.61
N TRP A 742 7.05 -0.89 -63.27
CA TRP A 742 6.29 -1.73 -62.35
C TRP A 742 4.84 -1.25 -62.12
N LEU A 743 4.55 0.03 -62.41
CA LEU A 743 3.25 0.64 -62.17
C LEU A 743 2.20 0.00 -63.09
N LYS A 744 1.01 -0.28 -62.54
CA LYS A 744 -0.12 -0.87 -63.28
C LYS A 744 -1.17 0.20 -63.57
N GLN A 745 -1.89 0.06 -64.69
CA GLN A 745 -2.99 0.97 -65.10
C GLN A 745 -3.98 1.25 -63.96
N ARG A 746 -4.36 0.22 -63.19
CA ARG A 746 -5.28 0.35 -62.06
C ARG A 746 -4.73 1.27 -60.98
N THR A 747 -3.45 1.13 -60.63
CA THR A 747 -2.78 1.97 -59.64
C THR A 747 -2.70 3.41 -60.12
N PHE A 748 -2.29 3.63 -61.37
CA PHE A 748 -2.26 4.97 -61.98
C PHE A 748 -3.64 5.63 -62.02
N THR A 749 -4.70 4.86 -62.30
CA THR A 749 -6.09 5.37 -62.27
C THR A 749 -6.53 5.73 -60.85
N ASN A 750 -5.99 5.08 -59.82
CA ASN A 750 -6.23 5.49 -58.44
C ASN A 750 -5.45 6.78 -58.11
N TRP A 751 -4.23 6.93 -58.64
CA TRP A 751 -3.45 8.15 -58.50
C TRP A 751 -4.15 9.36 -59.14
N THR A 752 -4.76 9.21 -60.31
CA THR A 752 -5.54 10.30 -60.95
C THR A 752 -6.80 10.67 -60.16
N LYS A 753 -7.43 9.70 -59.47
CA LYS A 753 -8.55 9.97 -58.54
C LYS A 753 -8.09 10.67 -57.27
N ALA A 754 -6.94 10.29 -56.72
CA ALA A 754 -6.35 10.99 -55.58
C ALA A 754 -6.03 12.44 -55.96
N TYR A 755 -5.46 12.67 -57.14
CA TYR A 755 -5.18 14.00 -57.67
C TYR A 755 -6.45 14.84 -57.86
N SER A 756 -7.55 14.26 -58.36
CA SER A 756 -8.80 15.01 -58.47
C SER A 756 -9.37 15.42 -57.10
N GLY A 757 -9.23 14.57 -56.08
CA GLY A 757 -9.58 14.92 -54.70
C GLY A 757 -8.75 16.08 -54.17
N TYR A 758 -7.43 16.04 -54.39
CA TYR A 758 -6.50 17.12 -54.03
C TYR A 758 -6.90 18.47 -54.66
N MET A 759 -7.28 18.46 -55.94
CA MET A 759 -7.71 19.66 -56.66
C MET A 759 -9.15 20.09 -56.36
N ASN A 760 -9.90 19.34 -55.52
CA ASN A 760 -11.34 19.51 -55.30
C ASN A 760 -12.18 19.41 -56.60
N TYR A 761 -11.76 18.56 -57.54
CA TYR A 761 -12.45 18.29 -58.79
C TYR A 761 -13.28 17.00 -58.72
N SER A 762 -14.41 16.98 -59.42
CA SER A 762 -15.19 15.75 -59.60
C SER A 762 -14.55 14.84 -60.66
N TYR A 763 -14.51 13.54 -60.39
CA TYR A 763 -13.89 12.54 -61.27
C TYR A 763 -14.97 11.78 -62.05
N ASN A 764 -15.21 12.16 -63.30
CA ASN A 764 -16.22 11.55 -64.15
C ASN A 764 -15.58 10.55 -65.11
N THR A 765 -16.26 9.42 -65.34
CA THR A 765 -15.77 8.37 -66.26
C THR A 765 -16.84 8.00 -67.28
N ARG A 766 -16.40 7.71 -68.50
CA ARG A 766 -17.26 7.12 -69.53
C ARG A 766 -16.50 6.08 -70.35
N GLU A 767 -17.25 5.23 -71.03
CA GLU A 767 -16.70 4.25 -71.98
C GLU A 767 -17.28 4.53 -73.36
N SER A 768 -16.43 4.39 -74.39
CA SER A 768 -16.83 4.59 -75.78
C SER A 768 -15.94 3.75 -76.69
N ASN A 769 -16.54 2.93 -77.56
CA ASN A 769 -15.84 2.06 -78.50
C ASN A 769 -14.73 1.20 -77.86
N GLY A 770 -14.98 0.62 -76.68
CA GLY A 770 -14.01 -0.20 -75.95
C GLY A 770 -12.87 0.56 -75.27
N THR A 771 -12.89 1.90 -75.33
CA THR A 771 -11.91 2.78 -74.68
C THR A 771 -12.53 3.45 -73.46
N SER A 772 -11.78 3.52 -72.36
CA SER A 772 -12.23 4.11 -71.09
C SER A 772 -11.61 5.49 -70.88
N TYR A 773 -12.46 6.49 -70.67
CA TYR A 773 -12.08 7.89 -70.51
C TYR A 773 -12.34 8.38 -69.08
N PHE A 774 -11.64 9.44 -68.69
CA PHE A 774 -12.00 10.24 -67.52
C PHE A 774 -11.91 11.73 -67.81
N LYS A 775 -12.67 12.51 -67.05
CA LYS A 775 -12.70 13.97 -67.11
C LYS A 775 -12.76 14.51 -65.69
N LEU A 776 -11.95 15.53 -65.41
CA LEU A 776 -12.01 16.27 -64.15
C LEU A 776 -12.86 17.53 -64.34
N GLU A 777 -13.82 17.78 -63.46
CA GLU A 777 -14.65 18.99 -63.53
C GLU A 777 -14.59 19.78 -62.22
N ASP A 778 -14.26 21.07 -62.33
CA ASP A 778 -14.29 22.03 -61.22
C ASP A 778 -15.76 22.33 -60.83
N PRO A 779 -16.18 22.01 -59.60
CA PRO A 779 -17.53 22.30 -59.11
C PRO A 779 -17.91 23.78 -59.14
N LYS A 780 -16.93 24.70 -59.21
CA LYS A 780 -17.16 26.16 -59.20
C LYS A 780 -17.30 26.78 -60.59
N GLY A 781 -17.18 26.00 -61.65
CA GLY A 781 -17.49 26.44 -63.02
C GLY A 781 -16.50 27.47 -63.58
N GLY A 782 -15.31 27.01 -63.97
CA GLY A 782 -14.35 27.81 -64.73
C GLY A 782 -13.27 26.93 -65.35
N ARG A 783 -12.87 27.22 -66.60
CA ARG A 783 -11.71 26.58 -67.23
C ARG A 783 -10.47 27.29 -66.66
N VAL A 784 -9.77 26.65 -65.73
CA VAL A 784 -8.51 27.17 -65.18
C VAL A 784 -7.37 26.54 -65.96
N ASP A 785 -6.63 27.34 -66.73
CA ASP A 785 -5.39 26.91 -67.36
C ASP A 785 -4.31 26.75 -66.28
N ASN A 786 -3.86 25.50 -66.05
CA ASN A 786 -2.81 25.14 -65.07
C ASN A 786 -1.44 25.81 -65.36
N LYS A 787 -1.27 26.51 -66.49
CA LYS A 787 -0.03 27.21 -66.85
C LYS A 787 0.30 28.45 -65.99
N SER A 788 -0.60 28.89 -65.13
CA SER A 788 -0.39 30.08 -64.27
C SER A 788 0.09 29.78 -62.84
N LEU A 789 0.31 28.50 -62.50
CA LEU A 789 0.85 28.05 -61.22
C LEU A 789 2.19 27.33 -61.44
N SER A 790 3.22 28.01 -61.96
CA SER A 790 4.59 27.50 -61.83
C SER A 790 5.13 27.89 -60.46
N LEU A 791 5.18 26.94 -59.53
CA LEU A 791 5.73 27.08 -58.17
C LEU A 791 7.25 26.77 -58.10
N PHE A 792 7.98 26.98 -59.19
CA PHE A 792 9.43 26.84 -59.24
C PHE A 792 10.15 28.20 -59.27
N ASP A 793 9.59 29.22 -58.61
CA ASP A 793 10.28 30.44 -58.16
C ASP A 793 9.92 30.77 -56.71
#